data_AF-A0A9W8QHC4-F1
#
_entry.id   AF-A0A9W8QHC4-F1
#
_cell.length_a   1.000
_cell.length_b   1.000
_cell.length_c   1.000
_cell.angle_alpha   90.00
_cell.angle_beta   90.00
_cell.angle_gamma   90.00
#
_symmetry.space_group_name_H-M   'P 1'
#
loop_
_entity.id
_entity.type
_entity.pdbx_description
1 polymer ?
#
loop_
_entity_poly.entity_id
_entity_poly.type
_entity_poly.pdbx_seq_one_letter_code
_entity_poly.pdbx_strand_id
1 'polypeptide(L)'
;MQPLNPFLAAFFKSSVASQCTPVHHYILLVPQTDVLLTHRETESGASTSDIVASEEFLASHVLRIPPPGGKETSPNLREVRGKAKQFSTLNGRSVIVKDASIYSNKGFKTVTQAQTQSDAAWYPDVFEARQWLLYYISKPLVGNWREINIPPAILPTPSRTMETKQPSNSDSAEYSTPKKKDIKTFHELLNNFPMIARQMQSGLEEIFTEFTIVFQKPLPAPPSANEIPDPAPDGPIATAMRRARSSSFNVRSQPASSASSLPVTEDFYAEDEEDVMRASLETAVTTAIDLFQGVDKQQLSLLGATTDLTGPLVEKLIERYITENVHHLLFSRLTSLKRPEDLELEAKIRQMEYIDISQLGIAIDGGPKAKHDLIIHLGPAIEEFRKISNAMSPQEMLELLLSTMKTVSQLTGEAHEEGENSSAEKAIMTVNADTLVSLLLYVVIRASVRNLQARLGYIRNFIFVDDVDSGELGYALSTFEAVLAYLSTDSAGLRRASRKNKALWEATKKGSMPELKKIMEPNTSAIEDDDEDESPSQKPSRRQSLSWSLTNGSSRRSSDLATPERLSKGSGLSHVFPFQTDGECDDDDDRHSGTFRVARVKKVSMDTRSFSSDSEFSFHSRSTGAGTIGSALEGDISVERLAQTSDSFGESVLMMAVQNGQLNILKYLLSLRGYYPLESVLEDMNNEDTSLLSAAVQHGNAEIIDTLLDCISSGVSHEQLVQYVQEQDIWGRSLGHYLFNSPALITRIGYLIPWKQRDKNGQTPLFALCRSYDHADYCNMVEAGLKAAKVAQGDGQPLHVDEHVDGKGNTLLHIINNPRLALRILHYCDVDVNAINEKRFTPLMVASKYGRYDMVRSLFADPRVDLGAREARGLTAVELAKDEDVRNKIDDLGLFSMPPGQDGRITGVVRAFFVEDGTVRLVLKSAAPTDHDSYTVTTSRRSLSDFEQLGRLLAEENPASWVPTVTDTRSPFQLPSKPSRALLRDIQAKMDWFLRTMLNHPTLSKHEMLWEFFLVPELQLGTMEDRTRLKIEARIERIREEYEPVQDLREVEQFVNHAREIVRSVNYATKSATRRVNSVGVVGADMYDSLVLLHRSASGLVFLPQGHHIVALEMYARAMQPTQSSPHMTLHTTLIAVQSTVQALLSALGRPTTIVAQITNAKREADRSQGSIGRSSRWPLGLLDDTRQRLQEEKEKKAQKWREEASYMARELRYTQQTVAAEMAGWQNMHDTMDEIGGDEESTQSDTSKRTGPSF
;
A
#
# COMPACT_ATOMS: atom_id res chain seq x y z
N MET A 1 33.13 10.09 -29.57
CA MET A 1 31.93 10.94 -29.84
C MET A 1 31.62 11.76 -28.59
N GLN A 2 30.85 12.86 -28.68
CA GLN A 2 30.54 13.66 -27.50
C GLN A 2 29.38 13.01 -26.71
N PRO A 3 29.47 12.90 -25.38
CA PRO A 3 28.39 12.35 -24.58
C PRO A 3 27.18 13.29 -24.61
N LEU A 4 25.96 12.73 -24.51
CA LEU A 4 24.72 13.50 -24.51
C LEU A 4 24.64 14.48 -23.33
N ASN A 5 25.17 14.08 -22.17
CA ASN A 5 25.20 14.93 -20.98
C ASN A 5 26.09 16.17 -21.19
N PRO A 6 25.52 17.40 -21.17
CA PRO A 6 26.28 18.62 -21.48
C PRO A 6 27.44 18.88 -20.51
N PHE A 7 27.29 18.51 -19.23
CA PHE A 7 28.35 18.66 -18.24
C PHE A 7 29.54 17.76 -18.53
N LEU A 8 29.32 16.47 -18.83
CA LEU A 8 30.41 15.55 -19.17
C LEU A 8 31.11 15.99 -20.47
N ALA A 9 30.33 16.42 -21.47
CA ALA A 9 30.86 16.91 -22.74
C ALA A 9 31.74 18.15 -22.57
N ALA A 10 31.34 19.09 -21.70
CA ALA A 10 32.10 20.29 -21.40
C ALA A 10 33.34 19.99 -20.52
N PHE A 11 33.18 19.18 -19.46
CA PHE A 11 34.24 18.88 -18.52
C PHE A 11 35.47 18.27 -19.18
N PHE A 12 35.30 17.22 -20.00
CA PHE A 12 36.43 16.54 -20.64
C PHE A 12 37.07 17.30 -21.81
N LYS A 13 36.46 18.40 -22.27
CA LYS A 13 37.08 19.34 -23.21
C LYS A 13 37.76 20.53 -22.52
N SER A 14 37.43 20.78 -21.26
CA SER A 14 37.90 21.95 -20.51
C SER A 14 39.32 21.77 -19.95
N SER A 15 39.96 22.89 -19.59
CA SER A 15 41.24 22.91 -18.87
C SER A 15 41.12 22.26 -17.48
N VAL A 16 39.93 22.27 -16.89
CA VAL A 16 39.63 21.80 -15.52
C VAL A 16 39.98 20.32 -15.34
N ALA A 17 39.71 19.48 -16.34
CA ALA A 17 40.04 18.05 -16.29
C ALA A 17 41.56 17.82 -16.14
N SER A 18 42.39 18.66 -16.77
CA SER A 18 43.85 18.55 -16.68
C SER A 18 44.41 18.94 -15.30
N GLN A 19 43.68 19.75 -14.52
CA GLN A 19 44.05 20.14 -13.16
C GLN A 19 43.82 19.02 -12.14
N CYS A 20 43.06 17.98 -12.50
CA CYS A 20 42.62 16.90 -11.61
C CYS A 20 43.60 15.69 -11.61
N THR A 21 44.87 15.93 -11.27
CA THR A 21 45.90 14.88 -11.20
C THR A 21 46.49 14.77 -9.79
N PRO A 22 46.49 13.58 -9.15
CA PRO A 22 45.99 12.28 -9.60
C PRO A 22 44.45 12.17 -9.62
N VAL A 23 43.90 11.50 -10.64
CA VAL A 23 42.44 11.36 -10.87
C VAL A 23 41.71 10.67 -9.69
N HIS A 24 42.39 9.80 -8.93
CA HIS A 24 41.81 9.11 -7.78
C HIS A 24 41.47 10.06 -6.62
N HIS A 25 42.02 11.27 -6.57
CA HIS A 25 41.68 12.26 -5.54
C HIS A 25 40.43 13.09 -5.87
N TYR A 26 39.73 12.78 -6.96
CA TYR A 26 38.60 13.57 -7.42
C TYR A 26 37.38 12.70 -7.72
N ILE A 27 36.20 13.26 -7.42
CA ILE A 27 34.88 12.71 -7.74
C ILE A 27 34.10 13.77 -8.51
N LEU A 28 33.39 13.36 -9.56
CA LEU A 28 32.52 14.25 -10.33
C LEU A 28 31.07 14.10 -9.85
N LEU A 29 30.44 15.22 -9.51
CA LEU A 29 29.02 15.31 -9.23
C LEU A 29 28.30 15.77 -10.51
N VAL A 30 27.69 14.83 -11.22
CA VAL A 30 27.14 15.06 -12.56
C VAL A 30 25.65 15.37 -12.43
N PRO A 31 25.17 16.58 -12.76
CA PRO A 31 23.74 16.82 -12.83
C PRO A 31 23.09 15.91 -13.87
N GLN A 32 21.86 15.45 -13.60
CA GLN A 32 21.16 14.59 -14.56
C GLN A 32 20.99 15.26 -15.94
N THR A 33 21.06 14.44 -16.98
CA THR A 33 20.99 14.87 -18.38
C THR A 33 19.66 15.56 -18.70
N ASP A 34 18.55 15.02 -18.19
CA ASP A 34 17.21 15.59 -18.33
C ASP A 34 17.11 16.99 -17.71
N VAL A 35 17.67 17.20 -16.52
CA VAL A 35 17.63 18.51 -15.85
C VAL A 35 18.36 19.56 -16.66
N LEU A 36 19.56 19.24 -17.17
CA LEU A 36 20.36 20.19 -17.95
C LEU A 36 19.73 20.53 -19.32
N LEU A 37 18.93 19.63 -19.90
CA LEU A 37 18.32 19.82 -21.22
C LEU A 37 16.89 20.39 -21.16
N THR A 38 16.14 20.13 -20.09
CA THR A 38 14.73 20.57 -19.97
C THR A 38 14.52 21.73 -19.01
N HIS A 39 15.55 22.20 -18.30
CA HIS A 39 15.44 23.35 -17.39
C HIS A 39 16.23 24.53 -17.91
N ARG A 40 15.77 25.75 -17.59
CA ARG A 40 16.52 26.99 -17.80
C ARG A 40 16.99 27.57 -16.49
N GLU A 41 18.16 28.18 -16.53
CA GLU A 41 18.69 28.97 -15.42
C GLU A 41 18.06 30.36 -15.45
N THR A 42 17.61 30.87 -14.29
CA THR A 42 16.81 32.11 -14.23
C THR A 42 17.58 33.34 -13.75
N GLU A 43 18.84 33.20 -13.33
CA GLU A 43 19.57 34.26 -12.59
C GLU A 43 20.64 34.94 -13.44
N SER A 44 21.34 34.21 -14.32
CA SER A 44 22.45 34.70 -15.13
C SER A 44 22.05 35.25 -16.49
N GLY A 45 20.86 34.91 -17.01
CA GLY A 45 20.38 35.33 -18.34
C GLY A 45 21.20 34.82 -19.55
N ALA A 46 22.25 34.02 -19.30
CA ALA A 46 23.08 33.39 -20.32
C ALA A 46 22.45 32.08 -20.81
N SER A 47 22.91 31.58 -21.97
CA SER A 47 22.43 30.29 -22.48
C SER A 47 22.82 29.14 -21.54
N THR A 48 21.99 28.11 -21.44
CA THR A 48 22.25 26.95 -20.56
C THR A 48 23.56 26.25 -20.92
N SER A 49 23.89 26.18 -22.21
CA SER A 49 25.17 25.63 -22.69
C SER A 49 26.38 26.42 -22.22
N ASP A 50 26.30 27.76 -22.22
CA ASP A 50 27.42 28.62 -21.83
C ASP A 50 27.68 28.54 -20.31
N ILE A 51 26.61 28.49 -19.52
CA ILE A 51 26.70 28.36 -18.05
C ILE A 51 27.33 27.02 -17.69
N VAL A 52 26.86 25.91 -18.28
CA VAL A 52 27.38 24.56 -18.00
C VAL A 52 28.83 24.41 -18.45
N ALA A 53 29.23 25.09 -19.53
CA ALA A 53 30.61 25.07 -20.03
C ALA A 53 31.58 25.99 -19.26
N SER A 54 31.07 26.86 -18.39
CA SER A 54 31.92 27.77 -17.61
C SER A 54 32.83 27.01 -16.62
N GLU A 55 34.09 27.45 -16.49
CA GLU A 55 35.03 26.82 -15.55
C GLU A 55 34.55 26.90 -14.09
N GLU A 56 33.82 27.97 -13.73
CA GLU A 56 33.24 28.13 -12.40
C GLU A 56 32.19 27.04 -12.12
N PHE A 57 31.29 26.79 -13.07
CA PHE A 57 30.29 25.73 -12.95
C PHE A 57 30.95 24.36 -12.87
N LEU A 58 31.88 24.07 -13.79
CA LEU A 58 32.59 22.79 -13.83
C LEU A 58 33.34 22.51 -12.53
N ALA A 59 34.17 23.44 -12.05
CA ALA A 59 34.99 23.26 -10.86
C ALA A 59 34.16 23.13 -9.56
N SER A 60 32.96 23.72 -9.51
CA SER A 60 32.04 23.57 -8.37
C SER A 60 31.38 22.20 -8.24
N HIS A 61 31.41 21.40 -9.30
CA HIS A 61 30.86 20.04 -9.33
C HIS A 61 31.94 18.95 -9.19
N VAL A 62 33.21 19.33 -8.98
CA VAL A 62 34.32 18.40 -8.74
C VAL A 62 34.66 18.41 -7.25
N LEU A 63 34.48 17.28 -6.56
CA LEU A 63 34.88 17.12 -5.17
C LEU A 63 36.34 16.67 -5.06
N ARG A 64 37.10 17.28 -4.15
CA ARG A 64 38.45 16.87 -3.78
C ARG A 64 38.38 15.93 -2.57
N ILE A 65 38.91 14.73 -2.73
CA ILE A 65 38.98 13.71 -1.69
C ILE A 65 40.37 13.77 -1.04
N PRO A 66 40.46 13.86 0.30
CA PRO A 66 41.74 13.80 0.99
C PRO A 66 42.40 12.43 0.78
N PRO A 67 43.74 12.37 0.62
CA PRO A 67 44.44 11.11 0.42
C PRO A 67 44.25 10.19 1.63
N PRO A 68 44.16 8.86 1.40
CA PRO A 68 44.10 7.89 2.49
C PRO A 68 45.42 7.95 3.29
N GLY A 69 45.39 8.44 4.54
CA GLY A 69 46.56 8.54 5.42
C GLY A 69 46.75 9.86 6.17
N GLY A 70 45.90 10.87 5.97
CA GLY A 70 45.98 12.13 6.71
C GLY A 70 45.43 12.04 8.14
N LYS A 71 46.27 11.74 9.14
CA LYS A 71 46.14 11.90 10.62
C LYS A 71 44.82 11.60 11.36
N GLU A 72 43.72 11.30 10.70
CA GLU A 72 42.47 10.86 11.31
C GLU A 72 42.37 9.35 11.15
N THR A 73 42.47 8.63 12.26
CA THR A 73 42.11 7.22 12.41
C THR A 73 40.83 6.96 11.63
N SER A 74 40.85 6.03 10.67
CA SER A 74 39.69 5.63 9.87
C SER A 74 38.51 5.33 10.80
N PRO A 75 37.50 6.21 10.88
CA PRO A 75 36.41 6.01 11.83
C PRO A 75 35.58 4.82 11.38
N ASN A 76 35.16 3.97 12.34
CA ASN A 76 34.29 2.83 12.09
C ASN A 76 33.10 3.26 11.22
N LEU A 77 32.80 2.53 10.14
CA LEU A 77 31.76 2.92 9.18
C LEU A 77 30.40 3.15 9.87
N ARG A 78 30.13 2.42 10.97
CA ARG A 78 28.96 2.57 11.85
C ARG A 78 28.84 3.94 12.52
N GLU A 79 29.96 4.59 12.83
CA GLU A 79 29.99 5.93 13.45
C GLU A 79 29.89 7.06 12.41
N VAL A 80 30.22 6.78 11.15
CA VAL A 80 30.22 7.75 10.04
C VAL A 80 28.90 7.73 9.28
N ARG A 81 28.22 6.59 9.23
CA ARG A 81 26.90 6.44 8.59
C ARG A 81 25.88 7.37 9.26
N GLY A 82 25.27 8.27 8.51
CA GLY A 82 24.34 9.29 9.03
C GLY A 82 24.98 10.60 9.50
N LYS A 83 26.31 10.68 9.67
CA LYS A 83 27.00 11.94 10.01
C LYS A 83 27.32 12.73 8.75
N ALA A 84 27.04 14.03 8.80
CA ALA A 84 27.34 14.95 7.71
C ALA A 84 28.86 15.17 7.61
N LYS A 85 29.44 14.93 6.43
CA LYS A 85 30.87 15.16 6.16
C LYS A 85 31.05 16.30 5.17
N GLN A 86 31.96 17.22 5.49
CA GLN A 86 32.28 18.36 4.65
C GLN A 86 33.42 18.00 3.68
N PHE A 87 33.24 18.32 2.41
CA PHE A 87 34.23 18.19 1.34
C PHE A 87 34.48 19.55 0.69
N SER A 88 35.67 19.72 0.11
CA SER A 88 36.00 20.91 -0.68
C SER A 88 35.89 20.61 -2.17
N THR A 89 35.33 21.54 -2.94
CA THR A 89 35.33 21.47 -4.40
C THR A 89 36.69 21.87 -4.97
N LEU A 90 36.91 21.66 -6.27
CA LEU A 90 38.15 22.07 -6.95
C LEU A 90 38.39 23.58 -6.85
N ASN A 91 37.34 24.40 -6.92
CA ASN A 91 37.43 25.85 -6.72
C ASN A 91 37.36 26.31 -5.24
N GLY A 92 37.53 25.40 -4.29
CA GLY A 92 37.64 25.72 -2.86
C GLY A 92 36.32 26.00 -2.13
N ARG A 93 35.16 25.77 -2.77
CA ARG A 93 33.85 25.85 -2.11
C ARG A 93 33.61 24.65 -1.21
N SER A 94 32.74 24.81 -0.24
CA SER A 94 32.38 23.76 0.72
C SER A 94 31.08 23.07 0.31
N VAL A 95 31.08 21.75 0.30
CA VAL A 95 29.91 20.89 0.04
C VAL A 95 29.78 19.91 1.20
N ILE A 96 28.59 19.81 1.78
CA ILE A 96 28.29 18.86 2.86
C ILE A 96 27.53 17.67 2.26
N VAL A 97 28.02 16.46 2.49
CA VAL A 97 27.34 15.22 2.10
C VAL A 97 26.83 14.52 3.35
N LYS A 98 25.53 14.21 3.36
CA LYS A 98 24.87 13.44 4.42
C LYS A 98 23.94 12.42 3.79
N ASP A 99 24.19 11.14 4.07
CA ASP A 99 23.48 10.01 3.47
C ASP A 99 23.50 10.08 1.93
N ALA A 100 22.34 10.23 1.30
CA ALA A 100 22.18 10.42 -0.15
C ALA A 100 22.05 11.89 -0.56
N SER A 101 22.03 12.84 0.37
CA SER A 101 21.82 14.27 0.11
C SER A 101 23.14 15.04 0.11
N ILE A 102 23.26 15.96 -0.84
CA ILE A 102 24.39 16.86 -1.04
C ILE A 102 23.89 18.29 -0.85
N TYR A 103 24.52 19.04 0.05
CA TYR A 103 24.18 20.42 0.37
C TYR A 103 25.35 21.33 -0.04
N SER A 104 25.08 22.35 -0.84
CA SER A 104 26.04 23.42 -1.05
C SER A 104 26.17 24.26 0.23
N ASN A 105 27.38 24.75 0.53
CA ASN A 105 27.67 25.50 1.76
C ASN A 105 28.54 26.73 1.43
N LYS A 106 29.56 27.03 2.25
CA LYS A 106 30.44 28.20 2.11
C LYS A 106 31.01 28.31 0.69
N GLY A 107 30.85 29.48 0.08
CA GLY A 107 31.37 29.80 -1.25
C GLY A 107 30.37 29.66 -2.41
N PHE A 108 29.16 29.13 -2.17
CA PHE A 108 28.06 29.16 -3.13
C PHE A 108 27.18 30.41 -2.91
N LYS A 109 26.67 30.99 -4.01
CA LYS A 109 25.74 32.15 -3.95
C LYS A 109 24.40 31.76 -3.30
N THR A 110 23.90 30.58 -3.64
CA THR A 110 22.64 30.02 -3.13
C THR A 110 22.88 28.65 -2.50
N VAL A 111 22.24 28.39 -1.36
CA VAL A 111 22.27 27.08 -0.70
C VAL A 111 21.32 26.15 -1.45
N THR A 112 21.87 25.13 -2.08
CA THR A 112 21.15 24.15 -2.90
C THR A 112 21.29 22.77 -2.26
N GLN A 113 20.20 22.01 -2.23
CA GLN A 113 20.17 20.62 -1.77
C GLN A 113 19.89 19.71 -2.95
N ALA A 114 20.85 18.89 -3.37
CA ALA A 114 20.70 17.88 -4.41
C ALA A 114 20.71 16.46 -3.81
N GLN A 115 20.08 15.50 -4.48
CA GLN A 115 20.10 14.09 -4.08
C GLN A 115 20.96 13.27 -5.04
N THR A 116 21.83 12.42 -4.52
CA THR A 116 22.56 11.42 -5.31
C THR A 116 21.61 10.31 -5.73
N GLN A 117 21.51 10.06 -7.03
CA GLN A 117 20.63 9.02 -7.56
C GLN A 117 21.43 7.75 -7.84
N SER A 118 22.27 7.77 -8.86
CA SER A 118 23.10 6.65 -9.30
C SER A 118 24.60 6.98 -9.25
N ASP A 119 25.42 5.95 -9.30
CA ASP A 119 26.88 6.02 -9.40
C ASP A 119 27.37 5.24 -10.62
N ALA A 120 28.45 5.70 -11.25
CA ALA A 120 29.02 5.08 -12.44
C ALA A 120 30.55 5.21 -12.49
N ALA A 121 31.20 4.20 -13.05
CA ALA A 121 32.60 4.27 -13.45
C ALA A 121 32.67 4.76 -14.90
N TRP A 122 33.40 5.84 -15.15
CA TRP A 122 33.47 6.50 -16.44
C TRP A 122 34.88 6.49 -17.01
N TYR A 123 34.98 6.20 -18.31
CA TYR A 123 36.23 6.20 -19.06
C TYR A 123 36.13 7.25 -20.18
N PRO A 124 36.97 8.30 -20.20
CA PRO A 124 36.94 9.29 -21.26
C PRO A 124 37.41 8.71 -22.60
N ASP A 125 36.95 9.27 -23.72
CA ASP A 125 37.36 8.90 -25.09
C ASP A 125 38.78 9.41 -25.40
N VAL A 126 39.77 8.88 -24.67
CA VAL A 126 41.19 9.19 -24.79
C VAL A 126 41.96 7.87 -24.88
N PHE A 127 43.10 7.88 -25.56
CA PHE A 127 43.90 6.67 -25.81
C PHE A 127 44.38 5.97 -24.52
N GLU A 128 44.60 6.72 -23.45
CA GLU A 128 44.91 6.19 -22.11
C GLU A 128 43.88 6.67 -21.09
N ALA A 129 42.66 6.16 -21.24
CA ALA A 129 41.54 6.50 -20.39
C ALA A 129 41.76 6.02 -18.95
N ARG A 130 41.92 6.96 -18.01
CA ARG A 130 41.86 6.66 -16.58
C ARG A 130 40.41 6.62 -16.10
N GLN A 131 40.12 5.75 -15.15
CA GLN A 131 38.78 5.61 -14.59
C GLN A 131 38.40 6.79 -13.67
N TRP A 132 37.27 7.42 -13.97
CA TRP A 132 36.62 8.45 -13.17
C TRP A 132 35.44 7.88 -12.41
N LEU A 133 35.20 8.38 -11.18
CA LEU A 133 34.01 8.05 -10.41
C LEU A 133 33.00 9.20 -10.53
N LEU A 134 31.82 8.87 -11.06
CA LEU A 134 30.71 9.80 -11.21
C LEU A 134 29.62 9.48 -10.17
N TYR A 135 29.05 10.51 -9.57
CA TYR A 135 27.75 10.43 -8.89
C TYR A 135 26.77 11.35 -9.60
N TYR A 136 25.67 10.78 -10.10
CA TYR A 136 24.60 11.56 -10.68
C TYR A 136 23.79 12.24 -9.58
N ILE A 137 23.60 13.54 -9.69
CA ILE A 137 22.86 14.37 -8.75
C ILE A 137 21.58 14.91 -9.38
N SER A 138 20.52 14.98 -8.58
CA SER A 138 19.17 15.35 -9.03
C SER A 138 19.02 16.77 -9.58
N LYS A 139 19.97 17.67 -9.27
CA LYS A 139 20.01 19.03 -9.83
C LYS A 139 21.40 19.65 -9.67
N PRO A 140 21.75 20.65 -10.49
CA PRO A 140 23.01 21.37 -10.36
C PRO A 140 23.18 22.04 -8.99
N LEU A 141 24.42 22.15 -8.52
CA LEU A 141 24.76 22.83 -7.27
C LEU A 141 24.83 24.36 -7.44
N VAL A 142 24.97 24.85 -8.67
CA VAL A 142 25.12 26.26 -9.02
C VAL A 142 23.95 26.71 -9.88
N GLY A 143 23.40 27.88 -9.57
CA GLY A 143 22.28 28.50 -10.29
C GLY A 143 20.91 28.01 -9.82
N ASN A 144 19.89 28.77 -10.21
CA ASN A 144 18.48 28.46 -9.94
C ASN A 144 17.83 27.95 -11.23
N TRP A 145 17.48 26.67 -11.25
CA TRP A 145 16.98 25.97 -12.44
C TRP A 145 15.47 25.78 -12.34
N ARG A 146 14.73 26.25 -13.34
CA ARG A 146 13.27 26.05 -13.47
C ARG A 146 12.96 25.24 -14.72
N GLU A 147 12.06 24.28 -14.59
CA GLU A 147 11.60 23.43 -15.69
C GLU A 147 10.96 24.28 -16.78
N ILE A 148 11.27 23.95 -18.04
CA ILE A 148 10.61 24.51 -19.21
C ILE A 148 9.42 23.60 -19.52
N ASN A 149 8.22 24.04 -19.15
CA ASN A 149 7.01 23.30 -19.49
C ASN A 149 6.79 23.37 -21.01
N ILE A 150 6.66 22.21 -21.64
CA ILE A 150 6.34 22.11 -23.06
C ILE A 150 4.86 22.46 -23.21
N PRO A 151 4.50 23.60 -23.85
CA PRO A 151 3.09 23.92 -24.07
C PRO A 151 2.48 22.87 -25.00
N PRO A 152 1.24 22.41 -24.75
CA PRO A 152 0.60 21.43 -25.61
C PRO A 152 0.47 21.98 -27.03
N ALA A 153 0.90 21.19 -28.02
CA ALA A 153 0.79 21.57 -29.43
C ALA A 153 -0.68 21.47 -29.88
N ILE A 154 -1.42 22.57 -29.79
CA ILE A 154 -2.79 22.68 -30.28
C ILE A 154 -2.73 22.98 -31.78
N LEU A 155 -3.27 22.10 -32.61
CA LEU A 155 -3.46 22.38 -34.03
C LEU A 155 -4.49 23.52 -34.17
N PRO A 156 -4.20 24.59 -34.95
CA PRO A 156 -5.19 25.60 -35.25
C PRO A 156 -6.31 24.98 -36.11
N THR A 157 -7.45 24.70 -35.49
CA THR A 157 -8.69 24.40 -36.22
C THR A 157 -9.21 25.66 -36.90
N PRO A 158 -9.78 25.57 -38.12
CA PRO A 158 -10.35 26.73 -38.79
C PRO A 158 -11.64 27.16 -38.05
N SER A 159 -11.55 28.31 -37.39
CA SER A 159 -12.62 29.24 -37.01
C SER A 159 -13.94 28.63 -36.50
N ARG A 160 -14.13 28.71 -35.18
CA ARG A 160 -15.42 29.08 -34.60
C ARG A 160 -15.17 30.18 -33.58
N THR A 161 -15.72 31.35 -33.89
CA THR A 161 -15.75 32.56 -33.06
C THR A 161 -16.21 32.23 -31.64
N MET A 162 -15.31 32.40 -30.67
CA MET A 162 -15.64 32.47 -29.24
C MET A 162 -15.39 33.89 -28.75
N GLU A 163 -16.43 34.44 -28.13
CA GLU A 163 -16.47 35.75 -27.51
C GLU A 163 -15.46 35.83 -26.36
N THR A 164 -14.54 36.77 -26.46
CA THR A 164 -13.61 37.16 -25.40
C THR A 164 -14.34 37.88 -24.27
N LYS A 165 -14.56 37.20 -23.14
CA LYS A 165 -14.70 37.87 -21.83
C LYS A 165 -13.30 38.15 -21.29
N GLN A 166 -13.02 39.45 -21.09
CA GLN A 166 -11.82 39.95 -20.44
C GLN A 166 -11.75 39.49 -18.97
N PRO A 167 -10.57 39.13 -18.45
CA PRO A 167 -10.32 39.13 -17.03
C PRO A 167 -9.94 40.55 -16.58
N SER A 168 -10.73 41.11 -15.66
CA SER A 168 -10.39 42.34 -14.96
C SER A 168 -9.27 42.08 -13.96
N ASN A 169 -8.14 42.78 -14.14
CA ASN A 169 -7.10 42.94 -13.13
C ASN A 169 -7.68 43.65 -11.89
N SER A 170 -7.49 43.05 -10.73
CA SER A 170 -7.47 43.76 -9.45
C SER A 170 -6.31 43.25 -8.61
N ASP A 171 -5.13 43.84 -8.86
CA ASP A 171 -4.12 44.00 -7.82
C ASP A 171 -4.66 45.04 -6.83
N SER A 172 -4.99 44.59 -5.63
CA SER A 172 -5.18 45.47 -4.48
C SER A 172 -4.63 44.77 -3.25
N ALA A 173 -3.61 45.42 -2.70
CA ALA A 173 -2.84 45.05 -1.52
C ALA A 173 -3.69 44.41 -0.41
N GLU A 174 -3.23 43.24 0.05
CA GLU A 174 -3.63 42.66 1.33
C GLU A 174 -3.26 43.64 2.47
N TYR A 175 -4.21 44.47 2.87
CA TYR A 175 -4.34 44.84 4.27
C TYR A 175 -5.13 43.73 4.95
N SER A 176 -4.43 42.90 5.72
CA SER A 176 -5.03 41.90 6.59
C SER A 176 -5.95 42.57 7.62
N THR A 177 -7.24 42.68 7.31
CA THR A 177 -8.28 42.84 8.33
C THR A 177 -8.42 41.51 9.07
N PRO A 178 -8.46 41.47 10.41
CA PRO A 178 -8.59 40.20 11.13
C PRO A 178 -9.93 39.55 10.76
N LYS A 179 -9.89 38.31 10.26
CA LYS A 179 -11.10 37.50 10.06
C LYS A 179 -11.81 37.39 11.42
N LYS A 180 -13.07 37.80 11.48
CA LYS A 180 -13.92 37.62 12.67
C LYS A 180 -13.96 36.13 13.01
N LYS A 181 -13.86 35.81 14.28
CA LYS A 181 -13.84 34.41 14.73
C LYS A 181 -15.28 33.91 14.76
N ASP A 182 -15.55 32.83 14.02
CA ASP A 182 -16.82 32.11 14.08
C ASP A 182 -16.81 31.23 15.34
N ILE A 183 -17.73 31.47 16.28
CA ILE A 183 -17.82 30.75 17.55
C ILE A 183 -19.14 30.00 17.55
N LYS A 184 -19.08 28.66 17.65
CA LYS A 184 -20.27 27.80 17.52
C LYS A 184 -20.81 27.28 18.84
N THR A 185 -20.02 27.30 19.90
CA THR A 185 -20.42 26.80 21.23
C THR A 185 -20.12 27.82 22.32
N PHE A 186 -20.92 27.81 23.39
CA PHE A 186 -20.67 28.68 24.54
C PHE A 186 -19.37 28.32 25.27
N HIS A 187 -18.99 27.03 25.29
CA HIS A 187 -17.71 26.60 25.86
C HIS A 187 -16.51 27.21 25.10
N GLU A 188 -16.58 27.29 23.77
CA GLU A 188 -15.58 27.96 22.93
C GLU A 188 -15.57 29.48 23.16
N LEU A 189 -16.74 30.09 23.42
CA LEU A 189 -16.85 31.49 23.82
C LEU A 189 -16.10 31.74 25.14
N LEU A 190 -16.33 30.93 26.17
CA LEU A 190 -15.67 31.07 27.47
C LEU A 190 -14.15 30.87 27.38
N ASN A 191 -13.68 29.91 26.56
CA ASN A 191 -12.25 29.68 26.35
C ASN A 191 -11.56 30.83 25.60
N ASN A 192 -12.23 31.42 24.60
CA ASN A 192 -11.69 32.54 23.83
C ASN A 192 -11.73 33.88 24.59
N PHE A 193 -12.62 34.01 25.59
CA PHE A 193 -12.79 35.22 26.41
C PHE A 193 -12.64 34.89 27.91
N PRO A 194 -11.42 34.62 28.40
CA PRO A 194 -11.19 34.14 29.78
C PRO A 194 -11.60 35.15 30.86
N MET A 195 -11.71 36.44 30.54
CA MET A 195 -12.22 37.46 31.48
C MET A 195 -13.74 37.36 31.68
N ILE A 196 -14.48 36.99 30.62
CA ILE A 196 -15.92 36.70 30.69
C ILE A 196 -16.12 35.40 31.46
N ALA A 197 -15.34 34.36 31.14
CA ALA A 197 -15.36 33.09 31.85
C ALA A 197 -15.10 33.25 33.35
N ARG A 198 -14.05 33.99 33.74
CA ARG A 198 -13.74 34.22 35.16
C ARG A 198 -14.84 34.94 35.93
N GLN A 199 -15.61 35.82 35.29
CA GLN A 199 -16.72 36.53 35.93
C GLN A 199 -17.98 35.67 36.05
N MET A 200 -18.24 34.80 35.07
CA MET A 200 -19.43 33.94 35.07
C MET A 200 -19.23 32.62 35.81
N GLN A 201 -18.00 32.13 35.92
CA GLN A 201 -17.72 30.76 36.37
C GLN A 201 -18.23 30.47 37.79
N SER A 202 -18.04 31.39 38.75
CA SER A 202 -18.57 31.18 40.11
C SER A 202 -20.11 31.15 40.13
N GLY A 203 -20.77 32.02 39.35
CA GLY A 203 -22.23 32.05 39.26
C GLY A 203 -22.82 30.83 38.55
N LEU A 204 -22.16 30.33 37.50
CA LEU A 204 -22.57 29.11 36.80
C LEU A 204 -22.36 27.86 37.68
N GLU A 205 -21.25 27.76 38.41
CA GLU A 205 -21.00 26.68 39.37
C GLU A 205 -22.02 26.67 40.51
N GLU A 206 -22.43 27.84 41.01
CA GLU A 206 -23.52 27.98 41.99
C GLU A 206 -24.86 27.49 41.42
N ILE A 207 -25.22 27.89 40.18
CA ILE A 207 -26.43 27.42 39.49
C ILE A 207 -26.45 25.89 39.37
N PHE A 208 -25.36 25.27 38.89
CA PHE A 208 -25.31 23.80 38.74
C PHE A 208 -25.32 23.07 40.08
N THR A 209 -24.68 23.63 41.11
CA THR A 209 -24.67 23.06 42.45
C THR A 209 -26.07 23.15 43.09
N GLU A 210 -26.73 24.29 42.98
CA GLU A 210 -28.12 24.47 43.44
C GLU A 210 -29.06 23.53 42.69
N PHE A 211 -28.97 23.46 41.36
CA PHE A 211 -29.77 22.55 40.54
C PHE A 211 -29.58 21.09 40.96
N THR A 212 -28.33 20.64 41.13
CA THR A 212 -28.00 19.27 41.53
C THR A 212 -28.53 18.95 42.93
N ILE A 213 -28.36 19.85 43.91
CA ILE A 213 -28.84 19.68 45.29
C ILE A 213 -30.37 19.58 45.33
N VAL A 214 -31.07 20.39 44.54
CA VAL A 214 -32.54 20.40 44.48
C VAL A 214 -33.08 19.11 43.87
N PHE A 215 -32.42 18.56 42.85
CA PHE A 215 -32.85 17.35 42.15
C PHE A 215 -32.41 16.03 42.80
N GLN A 216 -31.35 16.05 43.62
CA GLN A 216 -30.85 14.88 44.36
C GLN A 216 -31.36 14.81 45.81
N LYS A 217 -32.04 15.86 46.32
CA LYS A 217 -32.59 15.87 47.68
C LYS A 217 -33.63 14.74 47.84
N PRO A 218 -33.40 13.74 48.72
CA PRO A 218 -34.44 12.79 49.09
C PRO A 218 -35.57 13.53 49.81
N LEU A 219 -36.82 13.06 49.60
CA LEU A 219 -38.01 13.64 50.22
C LEU A 219 -37.80 13.91 51.72
N PRO A 220 -38.27 15.06 52.24
CA PRO A 220 -38.09 15.38 53.66
C PRO A 220 -38.72 14.31 54.54
N ALA A 221 -38.08 14.03 55.68
CA ALA A 221 -38.57 13.04 56.63
C ALA A 221 -40.00 13.37 57.09
N PRO A 222 -40.87 12.37 57.33
CA PRO A 222 -42.23 12.59 57.79
C PRO A 222 -42.25 13.40 59.10
N PRO A 223 -43.34 14.10 59.43
CA PRO A 223 -43.42 15.21 60.40
C PRO A 223 -43.29 14.80 61.88
N SER A 224 -42.46 13.81 62.19
CA SER A 224 -42.24 13.22 63.52
C SER A 224 -40.78 13.30 63.99
N ALA A 225 -39.93 14.11 63.35
CA ALA A 225 -38.55 14.33 63.77
C ALA A 225 -38.47 15.49 64.78
N ASN A 226 -37.84 15.26 65.94
CA ASN A 226 -37.82 16.20 67.07
C ASN A 226 -36.80 17.34 66.94
N GLU A 227 -35.94 17.33 65.92
CA GLU A 227 -35.11 18.46 65.54
C GLU A 227 -35.16 18.61 64.01
N ILE A 228 -35.72 19.73 63.55
CA ILE A 228 -35.72 20.17 62.17
C ILE A 228 -34.69 21.31 62.12
N PRO A 229 -33.53 21.15 61.48
CA PRO A 229 -32.62 22.28 61.27
C PRO A 229 -33.32 23.33 60.40
N ASP A 230 -33.19 24.61 60.76
CA ASP A 230 -33.70 25.70 59.93
C ASP A 230 -33.14 25.58 58.51
N PRO A 231 -33.98 25.59 57.47
CA PRO A 231 -33.49 25.50 56.10
C PRO A 231 -32.67 26.74 55.77
N ALA A 232 -31.51 26.54 55.14
CA ALA A 232 -30.77 27.63 54.50
C ALA A 232 -31.70 28.38 53.53
N PRO A 233 -31.52 29.71 53.34
CA PRO A 233 -32.36 30.49 52.45
C PRO A 233 -32.39 29.83 51.06
N ASP A 234 -33.60 29.52 50.58
CA ASP A 234 -33.78 28.87 49.28
C ASP A 234 -33.28 29.79 48.17
N GLY A 235 -32.41 29.26 47.31
CA GLY A 235 -32.00 29.95 46.09
C GLY A 235 -33.15 30.09 45.08
N PRO A 236 -32.92 30.82 43.97
CA PRO A 236 -33.93 31.11 42.95
C PRO A 236 -34.56 29.85 42.33
N ILE A 237 -33.79 28.76 42.17
CA ILE A 237 -34.28 27.51 41.56
C ILE A 237 -35.18 26.77 42.55
N ALA A 238 -34.79 26.71 43.82
CA ALA A 238 -35.59 26.08 44.88
C ALA A 238 -36.92 26.83 45.13
N THR A 239 -36.93 28.16 45.01
CA THR A 239 -38.16 28.98 45.13
C THR A 239 -39.08 28.83 43.91
N ALA A 240 -38.53 28.78 42.69
CA ALA A 240 -39.30 28.49 41.48
C ALA A 240 -39.94 27.09 41.53
N MET A 241 -39.19 26.06 41.97
CA MET A 241 -39.70 24.70 42.15
C MET A 241 -40.86 24.64 43.15
N ARG A 242 -40.76 25.37 44.27
CA ARG A 242 -41.84 25.46 45.27
C ARG A 242 -43.06 26.19 44.72
N ARG A 243 -42.86 27.20 43.86
CA ARG A 243 -43.93 27.96 43.21
C ARG A 243 -44.66 27.14 42.16
N ALA A 244 -43.93 26.38 41.34
CA ALA A 244 -44.51 25.44 40.38
C ALA A 244 -45.34 24.36 41.08
N ARG A 245 -44.79 23.77 42.16
CA ARG A 245 -45.52 22.82 43.01
C ARG A 245 -46.77 23.43 43.65
N SER A 246 -46.74 24.70 44.07
CA SER A 246 -47.90 25.37 44.69
C SER A 246 -48.93 25.89 43.68
N SER A 247 -48.54 26.17 42.43
CA SER A 247 -49.47 26.54 41.36
C SER A 247 -50.26 25.34 40.81
N SER A 248 -49.68 24.13 40.79
CA SER A 248 -50.41 22.91 40.38
C SER A 248 -51.59 22.56 41.29
N PHE A 249 -51.51 22.89 42.59
CA PHE A 249 -52.62 22.63 43.53
C PHE A 249 -53.84 23.55 43.35
N ASN A 250 -53.80 24.54 42.45
CA ASN A 250 -54.82 25.60 42.39
C ASN A 250 -55.71 25.62 41.13
N VAL A 251 -55.61 24.64 40.22
CA VAL A 251 -56.42 24.61 38.98
C VAL A 251 -57.24 23.32 38.85
N ARG A 252 -58.34 23.21 39.61
CA ARG A 252 -59.67 22.69 39.22
C ARG A 252 -60.52 22.43 40.46
N SER A 253 -61.23 23.45 40.93
CA SER A 253 -62.42 23.27 41.76
C SER A 253 -63.65 23.21 40.84
N GLN A 254 -64.15 22.01 40.58
CA GLN A 254 -65.54 21.81 40.12
C GLN A 254 -66.32 20.99 41.16
N PRO A 255 -67.65 21.21 41.26
CA PRO A 255 -68.42 20.89 42.44
C PRO A 255 -68.77 19.39 42.54
N ALA A 256 -68.82 18.92 43.78
CA ALA A 256 -69.14 17.56 44.15
C ALA A 256 -70.54 17.12 43.67
N SER A 257 -70.59 16.07 42.84
CA SER A 257 -71.67 15.09 42.89
C SER A 257 -71.20 13.74 42.36
N SER A 258 -71.60 12.68 43.07
CA SER A 258 -71.38 11.24 42.83
C SER A 258 -69.96 10.70 43.09
N ALA A 259 -69.81 10.10 44.28
CA ALA A 259 -68.71 9.21 44.61
C ALA A 259 -69.01 7.79 44.10
N SER A 260 -68.16 7.23 43.24
CA SER A 260 -67.67 5.83 43.32
C SER A 260 -66.71 5.49 42.17
N SER A 261 -65.63 4.79 42.54
CA SER A 261 -64.44 4.37 41.76
C SER A 261 -63.35 5.44 41.56
N LEU A 262 -62.21 5.21 42.22
CA LEU A 262 -60.95 5.95 42.06
C LEU A 262 -60.24 5.41 40.82
N PRO A 263 -59.89 6.24 39.83
CA PRO A 263 -58.85 5.92 38.86
C PRO A 263 -57.47 6.31 39.43
N VAL A 264 -56.53 5.43 39.15
CA VAL A 264 -55.06 5.50 39.19
C VAL A 264 -54.48 6.91 39.44
N THR A 265 -53.77 7.05 40.56
CA THR A 265 -53.10 8.28 41.01
C THR A 265 -51.75 8.54 40.33
N GLU A 266 -51.31 7.73 39.36
CA GLU A 266 -49.97 7.87 38.76
C GLU A 266 -49.89 9.01 37.73
N ASP A 267 -50.89 9.20 36.86
CA ASP A 267 -50.86 10.24 35.82
C ASP A 267 -50.87 11.67 36.41
N PHE A 268 -51.51 11.86 37.57
CA PHE A 268 -51.66 13.18 38.20
C PHE A 268 -50.37 13.71 38.84
N TYR A 269 -49.43 12.83 39.24
CA TYR A 269 -48.12 13.26 39.79
C TYR A 269 -47.03 13.35 38.72
N ALA A 270 -47.19 12.67 37.58
CA ALA A 270 -46.21 12.68 36.49
C ALA A 270 -46.16 14.02 35.73
N GLU A 271 -47.33 14.61 35.42
CA GLU A 271 -47.44 15.93 34.80
C GLU A 271 -46.89 17.04 35.74
N ASP A 272 -47.18 16.92 37.04
CA ASP A 272 -46.68 17.82 38.09
C ASP A 272 -45.15 17.77 38.25
N GLU A 273 -44.51 16.62 38.03
CA GLU A 273 -43.04 16.52 38.08
C GLU A 273 -42.39 17.12 36.83
N GLU A 274 -42.97 16.93 35.64
CA GLU A 274 -42.45 17.48 34.39
C GLU A 274 -42.51 19.02 34.35
N ASP A 275 -43.63 19.62 34.77
CA ASP A 275 -43.80 21.07 34.86
C ASP A 275 -42.83 21.70 35.86
N VAL A 276 -42.56 20.99 36.96
CA VAL A 276 -41.60 21.41 37.98
C VAL A 276 -40.17 21.36 37.43
N MET A 277 -39.83 20.33 36.65
CA MET A 277 -38.54 20.25 35.97
C MET A 277 -38.37 21.37 34.95
N ARG A 278 -39.41 21.64 34.15
CA ARG A 278 -39.44 22.73 33.16
C ARG A 278 -39.20 24.09 33.81
N ALA A 279 -39.98 24.43 34.84
CA ALA A 279 -39.88 25.71 35.54
C ALA A 279 -38.51 25.91 36.20
N SER A 280 -37.91 24.83 36.73
CA SER A 280 -36.57 24.89 37.34
C SER A 280 -35.45 25.15 36.32
N LEU A 281 -35.54 24.55 35.12
CA LEU A 281 -34.58 24.78 34.04
C LEU A 281 -34.76 26.18 33.44
N GLU A 282 -36.00 26.62 33.22
CA GLU A 282 -36.31 27.98 32.75
C GLU A 282 -35.73 29.04 33.70
N THR A 283 -35.82 28.80 35.01
CA THR A 283 -35.22 29.66 36.04
C THR A 283 -33.69 29.62 36.00
N ALA A 284 -33.07 28.47 35.75
CA ALA A 284 -31.61 28.35 35.63
C ALA A 284 -31.06 29.02 34.36
N VAL A 285 -31.80 28.95 33.25
CA VAL A 285 -31.44 29.62 31.99
C VAL A 285 -31.57 31.13 32.13
N THR A 286 -32.66 31.62 32.72
CA THR A 286 -32.88 33.05 32.95
C THR A 286 -31.84 33.65 33.90
N THR A 287 -31.51 32.97 35.00
CA THR A 287 -30.45 33.44 35.92
C THR A 287 -29.07 33.46 35.26
N ALA A 288 -28.75 32.51 34.38
CA ALA A 288 -27.49 32.51 33.65
C ALA A 288 -27.41 33.59 32.57
N ILE A 289 -28.53 33.92 31.92
CA ILE A 289 -28.62 35.07 31.00
C ILE A 289 -28.42 36.37 31.78
N ASP A 290 -29.05 36.52 32.95
CA ASP A 290 -28.86 37.69 33.83
C ASP A 290 -27.40 37.82 34.29
N LEU A 291 -26.73 36.70 34.61
CA LEU A 291 -25.29 36.68 34.92
C LEU A 291 -24.44 37.15 33.74
N PHE A 292 -24.77 36.74 32.51
CA PHE A 292 -24.08 37.19 31.30
C PHE A 292 -24.30 38.70 31.05
N GLN A 293 -25.52 39.21 31.29
CA GLN A 293 -25.83 40.63 31.18
C GLN A 293 -25.13 41.48 32.26
N GLY A 294 -24.73 40.87 33.38
CA GLY A 294 -23.94 41.47 34.45
C GLY A 294 -22.43 41.58 34.19
N VAL A 295 -21.92 40.98 33.10
CA VAL A 295 -20.50 41.04 32.70
C VAL A 295 -20.11 42.45 32.28
N ASP A 296 -18.83 42.81 32.50
CA ASP A 296 -18.33 44.16 32.22
C ASP A 296 -18.61 44.61 30.76
N LYS A 297 -19.20 45.80 30.61
CA LYS A 297 -19.64 46.38 29.33
C LYS A 297 -18.50 46.53 28.32
N GLN A 298 -17.26 46.69 28.79
CA GLN A 298 -16.07 46.75 27.93
C GLN A 298 -15.72 45.39 27.30
N GLN A 299 -15.98 44.28 28.00
CA GLN A 299 -15.74 42.92 27.48
C GLN A 299 -16.86 42.49 26.53
N LEU A 300 -18.12 42.87 26.81
CA LEU A 300 -19.24 42.63 25.91
C LEU A 300 -19.11 43.41 24.59
N SER A 301 -18.56 44.64 24.61
CA SER A 301 -18.29 45.38 23.38
C SER A 301 -17.12 44.78 22.57
N LEU A 302 -16.11 44.22 23.24
CA LEU A 302 -15.02 43.47 22.60
C LEU A 302 -15.54 42.20 21.92
N LEU A 303 -16.47 41.47 22.56
CA LEU A 303 -17.14 40.30 21.98
C LEU A 303 -17.92 40.69 20.72
N GLY A 304 -18.73 41.74 20.77
CA GLY A 304 -19.50 42.24 19.62
C GLY A 304 -18.65 42.85 18.50
N ALA A 305 -17.43 43.32 18.78
CA ALA A 305 -16.50 43.83 17.77
C ALA A 305 -15.67 42.72 17.09
N THR A 306 -15.51 41.56 17.73
CA THR A 306 -14.61 40.49 17.27
C THR A 306 -15.32 39.23 16.75
N THR A 307 -16.63 39.13 16.96
CA THR A 307 -17.50 38.00 16.56
C THR A 307 -18.78 38.51 15.91
N ASP A 308 -19.48 37.65 15.15
CA ASP A 308 -20.78 37.97 14.54
C ASP A 308 -21.99 37.51 15.41
N LEU A 309 -21.74 37.27 16.70
CA LEU A 309 -22.77 36.79 17.65
C LEU A 309 -23.72 37.94 18.04
N THR A 310 -25.02 37.74 17.81
CA THR A 310 -26.10 38.65 18.27
C THR A 310 -26.62 38.26 19.65
N GLY A 311 -27.23 39.19 20.38
CA GLY A 311 -27.78 38.93 21.73
C GLY A 311 -28.65 37.66 21.82
N PRO A 312 -29.66 37.48 20.93
CA PRO A 312 -30.47 36.26 20.91
C PRO A 312 -29.68 34.99 20.59
N LEU A 313 -28.64 35.08 19.74
CA LEU A 313 -27.80 33.92 19.42
C LEU A 313 -26.93 33.51 20.63
N VAL A 314 -26.48 34.47 21.43
CA VAL A 314 -25.74 34.18 22.67
C VAL A 314 -26.68 33.58 23.73
N GLU A 315 -27.91 34.06 23.84
CA GLU A 315 -28.94 33.46 24.72
C GLU A 315 -29.20 32.00 24.36
N LYS A 316 -29.30 31.65 23.07
CA LYS A 316 -29.38 30.25 22.60
C LYS A 316 -28.15 29.42 22.99
N LEU A 317 -26.96 29.98 22.86
CA LEU A 317 -25.71 29.30 23.27
C LEU A 317 -25.67 29.05 24.78
N ILE A 318 -26.16 30.00 25.60
CA ILE A 318 -26.27 29.85 27.06
C ILE A 318 -27.29 28.77 27.42
N GLU A 319 -28.47 28.77 26.80
CA GLU A 319 -29.50 27.75 27.01
C GLU A 319 -28.99 26.35 26.66
N ARG A 320 -28.34 26.20 25.50
CA ARG A 320 -27.71 24.94 25.08
C ARG A 320 -26.64 24.49 26.08
N TYR A 321 -25.81 25.41 26.58
CA TYR A 321 -24.76 25.07 27.55
C TYR A 321 -25.33 24.57 28.89
N ILE A 322 -26.41 25.19 29.39
CA ILE A 322 -27.03 24.79 30.66
C ILE A 322 -27.72 23.44 30.50
N THR A 323 -28.45 23.24 29.40
CA THR A 323 -29.12 21.97 29.10
C THR A 323 -28.12 20.83 28.92
N GLU A 324 -26.99 21.03 28.23
CA GLU A 324 -25.91 20.03 28.07
C GLU A 324 -25.34 19.57 29.43
N ASN A 325 -25.10 20.50 30.36
CA ASN A 325 -24.55 20.18 31.69
C ASN A 325 -25.56 19.47 32.61
N VAL A 326 -26.84 19.78 32.46
CA VAL A 326 -27.92 19.28 33.32
C VAL A 326 -28.64 18.06 32.73
N HIS A 327 -28.41 17.76 31.45
CA HIS A 327 -29.05 16.70 30.68
C HIS A 327 -29.16 15.37 31.42
N HIS A 328 -28.06 14.90 32.02
CA HIS A 328 -28.02 13.61 32.69
C HIS A 328 -29.02 13.48 33.87
N LEU A 329 -29.35 14.59 34.54
CA LEU A 329 -30.32 14.63 35.63
C LEU A 329 -31.75 14.68 35.09
N LEU A 330 -32.01 15.54 34.11
CA LEU A 330 -33.35 15.74 33.53
C LEU A 330 -33.79 14.56 32.67
N PHE A 331 -32.95 14.13 31.73
CA PHE A 331 -33.30 13.08 30.78
C PHE A 331 -33.46 11.71 31.45
N SER A 332 -32.70 11.42 32.52
CA SER A 332 -32.86 10.21 33.32
C SER A 332 -34.23 10.14 34.00
N ARG A 333 -34.71 11.27 34.54
CA ARG A 333 -36.04 11.38 35.15
C ARG A 333 -37.15 11.32 34.12
N LEU A 334 -37.03 12.04 33.00
CA LEU A 334 -37.98 11.96 31.88
C LEU A 334 -38.09 10.54 31.31
N THR A 335 -36.96 9.84 31.16
CA THR A 335 -36.93 8.43 30.74
C THR A 335 -37.67 7.53 31.74
N SER A 336 -37.60 7.84 33.04
CA SER A 336 -38.33 7.07 34.06
C SER A 336 -39.84 7.33 34.02
N LEU A 337 -40.26 8.57 33.77
CA LEU A 337 -41.67 8.98 33.67
C LEU A 337 -42.32 8.39 32.41
N LYS A 338 -41.64 8.46 31.27
CA LYS A 338 -42.14 8.00 29.95
C LYS A 338 -41.81 6.55 29.61
N ARG A 339 -41.20 5.82 30.55
CA ARG A 339 -40.84 4.40 30.42
C ARG A 339 -41.97 3.48 29.92
N PRO A 340 -43.23 3.54 30.40
CA PRO A 340 -44.27 2.62 29.94
C PRO A 340 -44.62 2.85 28.47
N GLU A 341 -44.74 4.12 28.05
CA GLU A 341 -45.00 4.53 26.66
C GLU A 341 -43.84 4.11 25.73
N ASP A 342 -42.60 4.32 26.17
CA ASP A 342 -41.39 3.96 25.42
C ASP A 342 -41.21 2.44 25.26
N LEU A 343 -41.47 1.65 26.30
CA LEU A 343 -41.37 0.18 26.21
C LEU A 343 -42.41 -0.41 25.25
N GLU A 344 -43.63 0.14 25.23
CA GLU A 344 -44.67 -0.28 24.30
C GLU A 344 -44.29 0.08 22.86
N LEU A 345 -43.82 1.31 22.62
CA LEU A 345 -43.37 1.76 21.32
C LEU A 345 -42.17 0.91 20.82
N GLU A 346 -41.17 0.67 21.67
CA GLU A 346 -40.02 -0.18 21.35
C GLU A 346 -40.43 -1.62 21.00
N ALA A 347 -41.38 -2.20 21.73
CA ALA A 347 -41.88 -3.55 21.44
C ALA A 347 -42.58 -3.60 20.08
N LYS A 348 -43.37 -2.58 19.74
CA LYS A 348 -44.03 -2.45 18.43
C LYS A 348 -43.00 -2.28 17.31
N ILE A 349 -42.00 -1.42 17.47
CA ILE A 349 -40.91 -1.21 16.49
C ILE A 349 -40.16 -2.54 16.23
N ARG A 350 -39.84 -3.32 17.27
CA ARG A 350 -39.19 -4.64 17.10
C ARG A 350 -40.05 -5.64 16.33
N GLN A 351 -41.37 -5.62 16.53
CA GLN A 351 -42.28 -6.48 15.76
C GLN A 351 -42.36 -6.09 14.27
N MET A 352 -41.89 -4.90 13.90
CA MET A 352 -41.89 -4.33 12.55
C MET A 352 -40.51 -4.34 11.87
N GLU A 353 -39.52 -5.02 12.45
CA GLU A 353 -38.13 -5.03 11.97
C GLU A 353 -37.95 -5.55 10.54
N TYR A 354 -38.79 -6.50 10.11
CA TYR A 354 -38.69 -7.21 8.82
C TYR A 354 -39.53 -6.58 7.71
N ILE A 355 -39.92 -5.30 7.84
CA ILE A 355 -40.71 -4.61 6.82
C ILE A 355 -39.81 -4.12 5.70
N ASP A 356 -40.30 -4.31 4.48
CA ASP A 356 -39.67 -3.79 3.27
C ASP A 356 -40.30 -2.46 2.84
N ILE A 357 -39.51 -1.56 2.24
CA ILE A 357 -39.97 -0.24 1.80
C ILE A 357 -41.11 -0.32 0.77
N SER A 358 -41.16 -1.37 -0.04
CA SER A 358 -42.23 -1.59 -1.03
C SER A 358 -43.60 -1.85 -0.42
N GLN A 359 -43.67 -2.24 0.85
CA GLN A 359 -44.92 -2.51 1.57
C GLN A 359 -45.48 -1.26 2.27
N LEU A 360 -44.77 -0.13 2.21
CA LEU A 360 -45.17 1.14 2.85
C LEU A 360 -46.01 2.05 1.92
N GLY A 361 -46.59 1.50 0.84
CA GLY A 361 -47.48 2.24 -0.06
C GLY A 361 -46.78 3.24 -0.97
N ILE A 362 -45.45 3.17 -1.08
CA ILE A 362 -44.65 4.03 -1.96
C ILE A 362 -44.66 3.45 -3.37
N ALA A 363 -45.16 4.20 -4.35
CA ALA A 363 -45.00 3.88 -5.76
C ALA A 363 -43.54 4.16 -6.17
N ILE A 364 -42.75 3.09 -6.29
CA ILE A 364 -41.36 3.19 -6.77
C ILE A 364 -41.39 2.98 -8.29
N ASP A 365 -41.43 4.09 -9.03
CA ASP A 365 -41.36 4.08 -10.48
C ASP A 365 -39.90 3.83 -10.90
N GLY A 366 -39.60 2.64 -11.44
CA GLY A 366 -38.24 2.27 -11.88
C GLY A 366 -37.73 0.88 -11.49
N GLY A 367 -38.60 -0.01 -10.98
CA GLY A 367 -38.26 -1.42 -10.75
C GLY A 367 -37.37 -1.68 -9.51
N PRO A 368 -36.79 -2.89 -9.38
CA PRO A 368 -35.98 -3.28 -8.21
C PRO A 368 -34.71 -2.43 -8.06
N LYS A 369 -34.14 -1.93 -9.16
CA LYS A 369 -32.96 -1.06 -9.15
C LYS A 369 -33.23 0.31 -8.51
N ALA A 370 -34.32 0.97 -8.89
CA ALA A 370 -34.72 2.24 -8.25
C ALA A 370 -35.01 2.08 -6.76
N LYS A 371 -35.57 0.93 -6.36
CA LYS A 371 -35.76 0.56 -4.95
C LYS A 371 -34.43 0.41 -4.22
N HIS A 372 -33.46 -0.28 -4.82
CA HIS A 372 -32.12 -0.46 -4.27
C HIS A 372 -31.41 0.89 -4.07
N ASP A 373 -31.41 1.75 -5.09
CA ASP A 373 -30.84 3.10 -5.00
C ASP A 373 -31.48 3.89 -3.86
N LEU A 374 -32.81 3.84 -3.72
CA LEU A 374 -33.53 4.50 -2.62
C LEU A 374 -33.10 3.99 -1.24
N ILE A 375 -32.90 2.67 -1.07
CA ILE A 375 -32.45 2.08 0.19
C ILE A 375 -31.04 2.55 0.56
N ILE A 376 -30.11 2.58 -0.41
CA ILE A 376 -28.75 3.09 -0.21
C ILE A 376 -28.79 4.55 0.22
N HIS A 377 -29.58 5.37 -0.48
CA HIS A 377 -29.70 6.80 -0.18
C HIS A 377 -30.38 7.10 1.17
N LEU A 378 -31.22 6.20 1.67
CA LEU A 378 -31.82 6.29 3.02
C LEU A 378 -30.85 5.88 4.14
N GLY A 379 -29.79 5.13 3.85
CA GLY A 379 -28.77 4.73 4.82
C GLY A 379 -28.21 5.91 5.63
N PRO A 380 -27.71 6.98 4.99
CA PRO A 380 -27.27 8.20 5.67
C PRO A 380 -28.33 8.83 6.57
N ALA A 381 -29.59 8.86 6.14
CA ALA A 381 -30.69 9.42 6.95
C ALA A 381 -30.96 8.57 8.21
N ILE A 382 -30.87 7.24 8.10
CA ILE A 382 -30.98 6.30 9.23
C ILE A 382 -29.83 6.51 10.23
N GLU A 383 -28.60 6.68 9.75
CA GLU A 383 -27.44 6.95 10.60
C GLU A 383 -27.52 8.32 11.28
N GLU A 384 -27.94 9.35 10.54
CA GLU A 384 -28.15 10.70 11.08
C GLU A 384 -29.22 10.70 12.18
N PHE A 385 -30.33 9.99 11.98
CA PHE A 385 -31.36 9.86 13.00
C PHE A 385 -30.86 9.06 14.21
N ARG A 386 -30.04 8.03 13.99
CA ARG A 386 -29.44 7.26 15.09
C ARG A 386 -28.58 8.12 16.03
N LYS A 387 -27.94 9.18 15.53
CA LYS A 387 -27.13 10.12 16.34
C LYS A 387 -27.94 10.81 17.43
N ILE A 388 -29.27 10.91 17.31
CA ILE A 388 -30.14 11.46 18.37
C ILE A 388 -29.97 10.72 19.70
N SER A 389 -29.55 9.44 19.65
CA SER A 389 -29.28 8.62 20.85
C SER A 389 -28.18 9.21 21.73
N ASN A 390 -27.21 9.89 21.13
CA ASN A 390 -26.01 10.43 21.77
C ASN A 390 -26.10 11.94 22.04
N ALA A 391 -27.12 12.61 21.51
CA ALA A 391 -27.30 14.04 21.68
C ALA A 391 -27.52 14.38 23.16
N MET A 392 -26.85 15.43 23.63
CA MET A 392 -26.84 15.84 25.05
C MET A 392 -27.71 17.07 25.32
N SER A 393 -28.38 17.62 24.32
CA SER A 393 -29.31 18.74 24.49
C SER A 393 -30.56 18.60 23.63
N PRO A 394 -31.72 19.15 24.06
CA PRO A 394 -32.93 19.25 23.24
C PRO A 394 -32.70 19.93 21.90
N GLN A 395 -31.88 21.01 21.88
CA GLN A 395 -31.58 21.79 20.70
C GLN A 395 -30.79 20.98 19.67
N GLU A 396 -29.77 20.23 20.11
CA GLU A 396 -29.02 19.31 19.25
C GLU A 396 -29.92 18.18 18.71
N MET A 397 -30.82 17.64 19.54
CA MET A 397 -31.79 16.64 19.09
C MET A 397 -32.73 17.19 18.01
N LEU A 398 -33.23 18.41 18.18
CA LEU A 398 -34.11 19.07 17.21
C LEU A 398 -33.37 19.40 15.89
N GLU A 399 -32.11 19.83 15.98
CA GLU A 399 -31.24 20.03 14.80
C GLU A 399 -31.04 18.71 14.03
N LEU A 400 -30.86 17.59 14.73
CA LEU A 400 -30.77 16.26 14.10
C LEU A 400 -32.09 15.80 13.47
N LEU A 401 -33.24 16.07 14.08
CA LEU A 401 -34.55 15.82 13.47
C LEU A 401 -34.75 16.65 12.19
N LEU A 402 -34.33 17.91 12.20
CA LEU A 402 -34.39 18.76 11.01
C LEU A 402 -33.41 18.28 9.93
N SER A 403 -32.18 17.92 10.31
CA SER A 403 -31.16 17.37 9.42
C SER A 403 -31.66 16.12 8.72
N THR A 404 -32.21 15.16 9.48
CA THR A 404 -32.77 13.91 8.95
C THR A 404 -33.94 14.14 8.00
N MET A 405 -34.88 15.02 8.36
CA MET A 405 -36.00 15.39 7.48
C MET A 405 -35.51 16.08 6.21
N LYS A 406 -34.48 16.94 6.29
CA LYS A 406 -33.87 17.59 5.13
C LYS A 406 -33.17 16.58 4.23
N THR A 407 -32.43 15.62 4.79
CA THR A 407 -31.83 14.52 4.03
C THR A 407 -32.91 13.71 3.31
N VAL A 408 -33.99 13.31 3.98
CA VAL A 408 -35.08 12.54 3.35
C VAL A 408 -35.85 13.37 2.31
N SER A 409 -36.06 14.66 2.55
CA SER A 409 -36.75 15.56 1.61
C SER A 409 -35.92 15.84 0.35
N GLN A 410 -34.58 15.87 0.46
CA GLN A 410 -33.69 15.98 -0.70
C GLN A 410 -33.74 14.75 -1.61
N LEU A 411 -34.10 13.58 -1.08
CA LEU A 411 -34.24 12.33 -1.85
C LEU A 411 -35.53 12.25 -2.68
N THR A 412 -36.50 13.11 -2.41
CA THR A 412 -37.84 13.09 -3.04
C THR A 412 -38.06 14.26 -4.02
N GLY A 413 -37.10 15.19 -4.12
CA GLY A 413 -37.11 16.22 -5.16
C GLY A 413 -36.61 15.65 -6.48
N GLU A 414 -37.44 15.71 -7.52
CA GLU A 414 -37.14 15.20 -8.86
C GLU A 414 -35.75 15.65 -9.37
N ALA A 415 -34.87 14.69 -9.62
CA ALA A 415 -33.68 14.89 -10.41
C ALA A 415 -34.07 15.04 -11.89
N HIS A 416 -34.40 16.27 -12.30
CA HIS A 416 -34.34 16.66 -13.70
C HIS A 416 -33.02 17.40 -13.95
N GLU A 417 -32.19 16.83 -14.81
CA GLU A 417 -30.91 17.37 -15.23
C GLU A 417 -31.04 18.67 -16.06
N GLU A 418 -29.98 19.49 -15.95
CA GLU A 418 -29.50 20.54 -16.86
C GLU A 418 -30.15 21.95 -16.84
N GLY A 419 -29.39 22.91 -16.28
CA GLY A 419 -29.55 24.34 -16.54
C GLY A 419 -28.77 25.23 -15.55
N GLU A 420 -27.64 25.79 -15.99
CA GLU A 420 -26.76 26.69 -15.22
C GLU A 420 -27.48 27.92 -14.62
N ASN A 421 -27.01 28.31 -13.43
CA ASN A 421 -27.11 29.63 -12.78
C ASN A 421 -28.51 30.15 -12.40
N SER A 422 -28.96 29.78 -11.19
CA SER A 422 -29.74 30.70 -10.35
C SER A 422 -29.46 30.47 -8.87
N SER A 423 -29.23 31.59 -8.17
CA SER A 423 -28.92 31.72 -6.75
C SER A 423 -29.88 30.96 -5.84
N ALA A 424 -29.31 30.19 -4.90
CA ALA A 424 -30.02 29.52 -3.82
C ALA A 424 -30.66 30.54 -2.86
N GLU A 425 -31.91 30.92 -3.11
CA GLU A 425 -32.81 31.46 -2.10
C GLU A 425 -34.14 30.72 -2.12
N LYS A 426 -34.40 30.01 -1.02
CA LYS A 426 -35.72 29.64 -0.48
C LYS A 426 -36.77 29.12 -1.47
N ALA A 427 -36.78 27.80 -1.66
CA ALA A 427 -38.00 27.05 -1.92
C ALA A 427 -37.86 25.63 -1.34
N ILE A 428 -38.45 25.36 -0.17
CA ILE A 428 -38.81 23.99 0.21
C ILE A 428 -39.92 23.60 -0.75
N MET A 429 -39.54 22.85 -1.77
CA MET A 429 -40.40 22.34 -2.84
C MET A 429 -41.38 21.31 -2.26
N THR A 430 -42.59 21.29 -2.80
CA THR A 430 -43.74 20.50 -2.37
C THR A 430 -43.54 19.00 -2.58
N VAL A 431 -43.03 18.29 -1.57
CA VAL A 431 -43.05 16.82 -1.50
C VAL A 431 -44.42 16.37 -0.99
N ASN A 432 -44.98 15.29 -1.57
CA ASN A 432 -46.21 14.70 -1.05
C ASN A 432 -46.02 14.27 0.41
N ALA A 433 -46.88 14.78 1.30
CA ALA A 433 -46.75 14.51 2.74
C ALA A 433 -46.79 12.99 3.05
N ASP A 434 -47.58 12.22 2.31
CA ASP A 434 -47.73 10.78 2.50
C ASP A 434 -46.44 9.99 2.19
N THR A 435 -45.68 10.39 1.15
CA THR A 435 -44.41 9.76 0.81
C THR A 435 -43.32 10.11 1.83
N LEU A 436 -43.28 11.36 2.29
CA LEU A 436 -42.34 11.80 3.32
C LEU A 436 -42.59 11.06 4.65
N VAL A 437 -43.86 10.95 5.07
CA VAL A 437 -44.25 10.23 6.28
C VAL A 437 -43.91 8.74 6.18
N SER A 438 -44.12 8.10 5.03
CA SER A 438 -43.79 6.68 4.80
C SER A 438 -42.28 6.41 4.83
N LEU A 439 -41.47 7.31 4.27
CA LEU A 439 -40.00 7.21 4.33
C LEU A 439 -39.48 7.46 5.75
N LEU A 440 -40.03 8.43 6.47
CA LEU A 440 -39.69 8.69 7.88
C LEU A 440 -40.10 7.51 8.78
N LEU A 441 -41.24 6.87 8.51
CA LEU A 441 -41.66 5.65 9.19
C LEU A 441 -40.63 4.53 9.00
N TYR A 442 -40.14 4.31 7.77
CA TYR A 442 -39.06 3.37 7.49
C TYR A 442 -37.77 3.72 8.25
N VAL A 443 -37.37 5.00 8.26
CA VAL A 443 -36.18 5.48 8.98
C VAL A 443 -36.28 5.22 10.48
N VAL A 444 -37.43 5.52 11.10
CA VAL A 444 -37.67 5.30 12.54
C VAL A 444 -37.60 3.81 12.89
N ILE A 445 -38.25 2.95 12.09
CA ILE A 445 -38.24 1.50 12.30
C ILE A 445 -36.82 0.94 12.19
N ARG A 446 -36.07 1.30 11.13
CA ARG A 446 -34.71 0.80 10.87
C ARG A 446 -33.65 1.38 11.81
N ALA A 447 -33.82 2.62 12.28
CA ALA A 447 -32.87 3.22 13.21
C ALA A 447 -32.98 2.63 14.63
N SER A 448 -34.18 2.15 15.02
CA SER A 448 -34.44 1.47 16.31
C SER A 448 -33.96 2.25 17.54
N VAL A 449 -34.13 3.57 17.53
CA VAL A 449 -33.72 4.46 18.62
C VAL A 449 -34.54 4.18 19.89
N ARG A 450 -33.86 4.17 21.05
CA ARG A 450 -34.49 3.94 22.36
C ARG A 450 -34.97 5.23 23.01
N ASN A 451 -35.99 5.10 23.87
CA ASN A 451 -36.60 6.20 24.63
C ASN A 451 -37.10 7.35 23.72
N LEU A 452 -37.71 7.02 22.58
CA LEU A 452 -38.03 8.00 21.55
C LEU A 452 -39.16 8.97 21.97
N GLN A 453 -40.12 8.48 22.75
CA GLN A 453 -41.21 9.28 23.32
C GLN A 453 -40.67 10.26 24.37
N ALA A 454 -39.78 9.80 25.26
CA ALA A 454 -39.09 10.67 26.20
C ALA A 454 -38.24 11.76 25.51
N ARG A 455 -37.60 11.43 24.37
CA ARG A 455 -36.79 12.38 23.60
C ARG A 455 -37.62 13.45 22.90
N LEU A 456 -38.73 13.09 22.25
CA LEU A 456 -39.60 14.09 21.63
C LEU A 456 -40.29 14.97 22.68
N GLY A 457 -40.72 14.40 23.81
CA GLY A 457 -41.20 15.16 24.96
C GLY A 457 -40.14 16.13 25.51
N TYR A 458 -38.89 15.68 25.58
CA TYR A 458 -37.77 16.52 26.00
C TYR A 458 -37.50 17.70 25.04
N ILE A 459 -37.62 17.48 23.73
CA ILE A 459 -37.49 18.55 22.72
C ILE A 459 -38.63 19.57 22.85
N ARG A 460 -39.87 19.09 22.96
CA ARG A 460 -41.06 19.96 22.98
C ARG A 460 -41.13 20.84 24.22
N ASN A 461 -40.81 20.28 25.39
CA ASN A 461 -41.11 20.92 26.67
C ASN A 461 -39.91 21.67 27.29
N PHE A 462 -38.69 21.49 26.78
CA PHE A 462 -37.45 22.02 27.40
C PHE A 462 -36.61 22.94 26.50
N ILE A 463 -37.20 23.47 25.42
CA ILE A 463 -36.63 24.56 24.60
C ILE A 463 -37.47 25.83 24.85
N PHE A 464 -36.82 26.93 25.24
CA PHE A 464 -37.45 28.17 25.69
C PHE A 464 -37.16 29.38 24.80
N VAL A 465 -35.95 29.46 24.21
CA VAL A 465 -35.55 30.63 23.40
C VAL A 465 -36.04 30.52 21.95
N ASP A 466 -36.12 29.30 21.41
CA ASP A 466 -36.63 29.03 20.07
C ASP A 466 -38.12 28.70 20.08
N ASP A 467 -38.85 29.21 19.08
CA ASP A 467 -40.25 28.85 18.85
C ASP A 467 -40.32 27.47 18.18
N VAL A 468 -40.62 26.44 18.99
CA VAL A 468 -40.73 25.05 18.54
C VAL A 468 -42.08 24.77 17.87
N ASP A 469 -43.07 25.66 18.02
CA ASP A 469 -44.42 25.47 17.48
C ASP A 469 -44.57 26.06 16.06
N SER A 470 -43.61 26.87 15.59
CA SER A 470 -43.66 27.51 14.27
C SER A 470 -42.38 27.34 13.43
N GLY A 471 -42.53 27.45 12.10
CA GLY A 471 -41.40 27.35 11.15
C GLY A 471 -40.97 25.93 10.80
N GLU A 472 -39.76 25.79 10.23
CA GLU A 472 -39.22 24.50 9.77
C GLU A 472 -38.99 23.50 10.92
N LEU A 473 -38.65 24.00 12.10
CA LEU A 473 -38.39 23.20 13.31
C LEU A 473 -39.67 22.55 13.85
N GLY A 474 -40.75 23.33 13.96
CA GLY A 474 -42.06 22.82 14.40
C GLY A 474 -42.70 21.86 13.40
N TYR A 475 -42.47 22.07 12.10
CA TYR A 475 -42.89 21.12 11.06
C TYR A 475 -42.16 19.77 11.20
N ALA A 476 -40.85 19.78 11.42
CA ALA A 476 -40.08 18.55 11.64
C ALA A 476 -40.56 17.79 12.87
N LEU A 477 -40.70 18.48 14.01
CA LEU A 477 -41.17 17.86 15.25
C LEU A 477 -42.57 17.27 15.11
N SER A 478 -43.52 18.03 14.55
CA SER A 478 -44.91 17.58 14.36
C SER A 478 -45.00 16.37 13.42
N THR A 479 -44.14 16.29 12.40
CA THR A 479 -44.11 15.16 11.46
C THR A 479 -43.60 13.88 12.14
N PHE A 480 -42.55 13.98 12.95
CA PHE A 480 -42.07 12.83 13.74
C PHE A 480 -43.07 12.41 14.83
N GLU A 481 -43.74 13.35 15.50
CA GLU A 481 -44.83 13.04 16.46
C GLU A 481 -45.98 12.29 15.78
N ALA A 482 -46.38 12.70 14.56
CA ALA A 482 -47.40 12.00 13.79
C ALA A 482 -46.97 10.56 13.42
N VAL A 483 -45.71 10.35 13.05
CA VAL A 483 -45.16 9.01 12.78
C VAL A 483 -45.20 8.13 14.04
N LEU A 484 -44.86 8.66 15.22
CA LEU A 484 -44.94 7.90 16.47
C LEU A 484 -46.38 7.58 16.89
N ALA A 485 -47.29 8.54 16.72
CA ALA A 485 -48.72 8.33 16.97
C ALA A 485 -49.31 7.24 16.06
N TYR A 486 -48.85 7.17 14.81
CA TYR A 486 -49.21 6.10 13.89
C TYR A 486 -48.66 4.73 14.36
N LEU A 487 -47.38 4.67 14.74
CA LEU A 487 -46.75 3.43 15.26
C LEU A 487 -47.44 2.92 16.54
N SER A 488 -47.90 3.83 17.41
CA SER A 488 -48.58 3.48 18.66
C SER A 488 -50.04 3.06 18.47
N THR A 489 -50.78 3.70 17.55
CA THR A 489 -52.24 3.52 17.44
C THR A 489 -52.67 2.58 16.31
N ASP A 490 -52.01 2.60 15.15
CA ASP A 490 -52.50 1.98 13.89
C ASP A 490 -51.46 1.07 13.18
N SER A 491 -50.60 0.37 13.94
CA SER A 491 -49.50 -0.47 13.39
C SER A 491 -49.85 -1.94 13.13
N ALA A 492 -51.14 -2.32 13.14
CA ALA A 492 -51.55 -3.73 13.03
C ALA A 492 -51.23 -4.37 11.66
N GLY A 493 -51.46 -3.65 10.56
CA GLY A 493 -51.18 -4.13 9.19
C GLY A 493 -49.68 -4.38 8.95
N LEU A 494 -48.85 -3.41 9.34
CA LEU A 494 -47.39 -3.48 9.24
C LEU A 494 -46.77 -4.63 10.04
N ARG A 495 -47.29 -4.91 11.24
CA ARG A 495 -46.86 -6.07 12.06
C ARG A 495 -47.24 -7.41 11.43
N ARG A 496 -48.35 -7.49 10.71
CA ARG A 496 -48.75 -8.70 9.96
C ARG A 496 -47.84 -8.92 8.76
N ALA A 497 -47.51 -7.86 8.02
CA ALA A 497 -46.56 -7.90 6.91
C ALA A 497 -45.16 -8.35 7.37
N SER A 498 -44.62 -7.74 8.44
CA SER A 498 -43.34 -8.12 9.05
C SER A 498 -43.26 -9.61 9.43
N ARG A 499 -44.31 -10.16 10.05
CA ARG A 499 -44.37 -11.59 10.41
C ARG A 499 -44.36 -12.50 9.19
N LYS A 500 -45.08 -12.15 8.13
CA LYS A 500 -45.10 -12.91 6.87
C LYS A 500 -43.74 -12.85 6.16
N ASN A 501 -43.11 -11.68 6.09
CA ASN A 501 -41.76 -11.53 5.54
C ASN A 501 -40.75 -12.39 6.29
N LYS A 502 -40.76 -12.32 7.63
CA LYS A 502 -39.90 -13.16 8.47
C LYS A 502 -40.10 -14.65 8.19
N ALA A 503 -41.35 -15.12 8.11
CA ALA A 503 -41.65 -16.52 7.80
C ALA A 503 -41.15 -16.93 6.41
N LEU A 504 -41.35 -16.08 5.39
CA LEU A 504 -40.87 -16.31 4.03
C LEU A 504 -39.34 -16.38 3.95
N TRP A 505 -38.65 -15.40 4.56
CA TRP A 505 -37.20 -15.33 4.59
C TRP A 505 -36.60 -16.52 5.36
N GLU A 506 -37.16 -16.89 6.52
CA GLU A 506 -36.71 -18.07 7.26
C GLU A 506 -36.96 -19.39 6.51
N ALA A 507 -38.12 -19.55 5.86
CA ALA A 507 -38.41 -20.74 5.06
C ALA A 507 -37.43 -20.88 3.89
N THR A 508 -37.09 -19.75 3.25
CA THR A 508 -36.10 -19.68 2.16
C THR A 508 -34.71 -20.03 2.68
N LYS A 509 -34.24 -19.41 3.76
CA LYS A 509 -32.91 -19.66 4.35
C LYS A 509 -32.76 -21.11 4.85
N LYS A 510 -33.80 -21.69 5.46
CA LYS A 510 -33.80 -23.06 6.00
C LYS A 510 -34.01 -24.16 4.95
N GLY A 511 -34.49 -23.85 3.74
CA GLY A 511 -34.78 -24.87 2.73
C GLY A 511 -36.17 -25.52 2.84
N SER A 512 -37.12 -24.89 3.53
CA SER A 512 -38.45 -25.44 3.81
C SER A 512 -39.43 -25.21 2.65
N MET A 513 -39.42 -26.11 1.66
CA MET A 513 -40.35 -26.10 0.53
C MET A 513 -41.85 -26.06 0.91
N PRO A 514 -42.36 -26.82 1.90
CA PRO A 514 -43.81 -26.82 2.19
C PRO A 514 -44.29 -25.49 2.79
N GLU A 515 -43.48 -24.86 3.65
CA GLU A 515 -43.80 -23.55 4.22
C GLU A 515 -43.73 -22.44 3.17
N LEU A 516 -42.74 -22.49 2.27
CA LEU A 516 -42.61 -21.55 1.15
C LEU A 516 -43.81 -21.61 0.20
N LYS A 517 -44.23 -22.83 -0.19
CA LYS A 517 -45.42 -23.03 -1.06
C LYS A 517 -46.70 -22.54 -0.39
N LYS A 518 -46.88 -22.80 0.91
CA LYS A 518 -48.03 -22.31 1.68
C LYS A 518 -48.15 -20.78 1.65
N ILE A 519 -47.02 -20.07 1.59
CA ILE A 519 -47.00 -18.60 1.56
C ILE A 519 -47.18 -18.07 0.11
N MET A 520 -46.55 -18.71 -0.88
CA MET A 520 -46.54 -18.25 -2.28
C MET A 520 -47.75 -18.71 -3.12
N GLU A 521 -48.42 -19.79 -2.75
CA GLU A 521 -49.59 -20.35 -3.46
C GLU A 521 -50.80 -20.44 -2.50
N PRO A 522 -51.45 -19.31 -2.15
CA PRO A 522 -52.53 -19.30 -1.16
C PRO A 522 -53.80 -20.08 -1.56
N ASN A 523 -53.92 -20.54 -2.82
CA ASN A 523 -55.14 -21.15 -3.37
C ASN A 523 -55.20 -22.69 -3.37
N THR A 524 -54.25 -23.39 -2.75
CA THR A 524 -54.27 -24.88 -2.72
C THR A 524 -54.86 -25.52 -1.45
N SER A 525 -55.34 -24.74 -0.48
CA SER A 525 -56.09 -25.29 0.66
C SER A 525 -56.95 -24.23 1.35
N ALA A 526 -57.95 -23.69 0.64
CA ALA A 526 -59.05 -22.99 1.29
C ALA A 526 -60.06 -24.02 1.79
N ILE A 527 -59.94 -24.42 3.06
CA ILE A 527 -61.00 -24.76 4.02
C ILE A 527 -60.26 -24.99 5.35
N GLU A 528 -60.35 -23.98 6.22
CA GLU A 528 -60.39 -24.01 7.69
C GLU A 528 -60.09 -22.57 8.14
N ASP A 529 -61.14 -21.74 8.14
CA ASP A 529 -61.20 -20.58 9.03
C ASP A 529 -61.28 -21.13 10.45
N ASP A 530 -60.16 -21.12 11.16
CA ASP A 530 -60.14 -21.19 12.61
C ASP A 530 -59.43 -19.92 13.11
N ASP A 531 -60.22 -18.86 13.30
CA ASP A 531 -59.89 -17.77 14.20
C ASP A 531 -59.91 -18.33 15.64
N GLU A 532 -58.85 -19.04 16.04
CA GLU A 532 -58.55 -19.27 17.45
C GLU A 532 -57.56 -18.19 17.95
N ASP A 533 -58.09 -17.34 18.84
CA ASP A 533 -57.35 -16.48 19.74
C ASP A 533 -56.21 -17.25 20.45
N GLU A 534 -54.95 -17.07 20.02
CA GLU A 534 -53.79 -17.41 20.85
C GLU A 534 -53.60 -16.35 21.95
N SER A 535 -54.36 -16.53 23.03
CA SER A 535 -53.95 -16.06 24.35
C SER A 535 -52.77 -16.90 24.86
N PRO A 536 -51.73 -16.30 25.47
CA PRO A 536 -50.64 -17.06 26.07
C PRO A 536 -51.14 -17.83 27.30
N SER A 537 -50.97 -19.14 27.21
CA SER A 537 -50.83 -20.12 28.31
C SER A 537 -50.90 -19.58 29.75
N GLN A 538 -52.00 -19.90 30.45
CA GLN A 538 -51.94 -20.27 31.87
C GLN A 538 -52.77 -21.53 32.11
N LYS A 539 -52.10 -22.60 32.57
CA LYS A 539 -52.74 -23.71 33.27
C LYS A 539 -52.72 -23.47 34.79
N PRO A 540 -53.70 -24.01 35.54
CA PRO A 540 -54.32 -23.27 36.64
C PRO A 540 -54.45 -24.06 37.96
N SER A 541 -54.67 -23.37 39.07
CA SER A 541 -55.60 -23.80 40.14
C SER A 541 -55.85 -22.64 41.12
N ARG A 542 -56.98 -21.91 41.10
CA ARG A 542 -58.29 -22.17 41.75
C ARG A 542 -58.13 -22.43 43.27
N ARG A 543 -58.69 -21.66 44.21
CA ARG A 543 -60.10 -21.20 44.40
C ARG A 543 -60.15 -20.08 45.47
N GLN A 544 -61.01 -19.06 45.32
CA GLN A 544 -62.25 -18.78 46.11
C GLN A 544 -62.06 -18.94 47.63
N SER A 545 -62.37 -17.98 48.51
CA SER A 545 -63.44 -16.97 48.50
C SER A 545 -63.37 -16.07 49.75
N LEU A 546 -64.14 -14.96 49.73
CA LEU A 546 -64.71 -14.18 50.86
C LEU A 546 -64.01 -12.88 51.30
N SER A 547 -64.47 -11.78 50.71
CA SER A 547 -65.08 -10.63 51.41
C SER A 547 -64.94 -10.56 52.94
N TRP A 548 -64.22 -9.56 53.46
CA TRP A 548 -64.85 -8.37 54.06
C TRP A 548 -63.83 -7.32 54.54
N SER A 549 -64.29 -6.08 54.40
CA SER A 549 -63.89 -4.83 55.02
C SER A 549 -63.43 -4.91 56.48
N LEU A 550 -62.32 -4.24 56.81
CA LEU A 550 -62.26 -3.01 57.63
C LEU A 550 -60.82 -2.81 58.12
N THR A 551 -60.26 -1.68 57.72
CA THR A 551 -59.10 -1.04 58.34
C THR A 551 -59.44 -0.66 59.79
N ASN A 552 -58.49 -0.85 60.71
CA ASN A 552 -57.96 0.32 61.41
C ASN A 552 -56.54 0.10 61.93
N GLY A 553 -55.73 1.14 61.78
CA GLY A 553 -54.66 1.47 62.72
C GLY A 553 -53.27 0.91 62.43
N SER A 554 -52.47 1.73 61.73
CA SER A 554 -51.09 2.16 62.05
C SER A 554 -50.13 1.12 62.66
N SER A 555 -48.86 0.99 62.27
CA SER A 555 -47.93 2.01 61.81
C SER A 555 -46.58 1.36 61.47
N ARG A 556 -45.80 2.07 60.65
CA ARG A 556 -44.34 2.26 60.75
C ARG A 556 -43.36 1.08 60.61
N ARG A 557 -42.55 1.24 59.56
CA ARG A 557 -41.09 1.16 59.46
C ARG A 557 -40.37 -0.20 59.61
N SER A 558 -39.56 -0.45 58.57
CA SER A 558 -38.14 -0.87 58.56
C SER A 558 -37.93 -2.38 58.70
N SER A 559 -36.97 -3.04 58.06
CA SER A 559 -35.83 -2.69 57.20
C SER A 559 -35.23 -4.02 56.71
N ASP A 560 -34.50 -3.98 55.60
CA ASP A 560 -33.26 -4.71 55.29
C ASP A 560 -33.04 -6.18 55.68
N LEU A 561 -32.75 -6.94 54.61
CA LEU A 561 -31.53 -7.70 54.33
C LEU A 561 -31.08 -8.88 55.24
N ALA A 562 -30.87 -9.99 54.52
CA ALA A 562 -29.81 -11.00 54.66
C ALA A 562 -29.85 -12.05 55.78
N THR A 563 -30.05 -13.31 55.33
CA THR A 563 -29.38 -14.57 55.76
C THR A 563 -29.55 -15.05 57.22
N PRO A 564 -29.21 -16.31 57.59
CA PRO A 564 -29.18 -17.58 56.85
C PRO A 564 -29.83 -18.77 57.62
N GLU A 565 -29.78 -19.95 56.99
CA GLU A 565 -29.51 -21.28 57.60
C GLU A 565 -30.54 -22.04 58.48
N ARG A 566 -30.46 -23.38 58.29
CA ARG A 566 -30.78 -24.52 59.18
C ARG A 566 -32.18 -25.16 59.14
N LEU A 567 -32.19 -26.35 58.51
CA LEU A 567 -32.41 -27.66 59.12
C LEU A 567 -33.61 -27.87 60.07
N SER A 568 -34.57 -28.65 59.54
CA SER A 568 -34.95 -29.99 60.03
C SER A 568 -36.21 -30.15 60.90
N LYS A 569 -36.84 -31.33 60.65
CA LYS A 569 -37.94 -32.04 61.36
C LYS A 569 -39.34 -31.51 61.06
N GLY A 570 -40.32 -32.34 60.70
CA GLY A 570 -40.41 -33.79 60.62
C GLY A 570 -41.87 -34.22 60.77
N SER A 571 -42.14 -35.47 60.39
CA SER A 571 -43.38 -36.26 60.61
C SER A 571 -44.57 -35.88 59.72
N GLY A 572 -45.20 -36.77 58.96
CA GLY A 572 -45.19 -38.23 58.96
C GLY A 572 -46.62 -38.77 59.10
N LEU A 573 -46.81 -39.97 58.54
CA LEU A 573 -47.97 -40.88 58.62
C LEU A 573 -49.01 -40.71 57.50
N SER A 574 -48.94 -41.44 56.39
CA SER A 574 -49.06 -42.90 56.17
C SER A 574 -50.50 -43.42 56.11
N HIS A 575 -50.81 -44.04 54.96
CA HIS A 575 -51.65 -45.24 54.83
C HIS A 575 -53.07 -45.20 55.39
N VAL A 576 -54.07 -45.00 54.51
CA VAL A 576 -55.32 -45.78 54.55
C VAL A 576 -55.85 -46.00 53.12
N PHE A 577 -55.38 -47.09 52.52
CA PHE A 577 -56.04 -48.06 51.63
C PHE A 577 -56.80 -47.68 50.32
N PRO A 578 -56.85 -48.65 49.37
CA PRO A 578 -57.03 -48.48 47.91
C PRO A 578 -58.26 -49.25 47.37
N PHE A 579 -58.21 -49.69 46.08
CA PHE A 579 -59.03 -50.66 45.30
C PHE A 579 -59.79 -50.03 44.10
N GLN A 580 -59.37 -50.32 42.84
CA GLN A 580 -59.83 -51.39 41.88
C GLN A 580 -61.14 -51.00 41.14
N THR A 581 -61.46 -51.29 39.87
CA THR A 581 -61.19 -52.33 38.83
C THR A 581 -61.96 -51.86 37.55
N ASP A 582 -61.43 -51.90 36.31
CA ASP A 582 -61.53 -52.91 35.20
C ASP A 582 -62.63 -52.73 34.12
N GLY A 583 -62.21 -52.99 32.86
CA GLY A 583 -62.95 -53.56 31.69
C GLY A 583 -63.76 -52.62 30.77
N GLU A 584 -63.99 -52.81 29.46
CA GLU A 584 -63.61 -53.73 28.34
C GLU A 584 -64.20 -53.06 27.04
N CYS A 585 -63.47 -52.93 25.92
CA CYS A 585 -63.51 -53.63 24.61
C CYS A 585 -64.76 -53.53 23.66
N ASP A 586 -64.43 -53.23 22.39
CA ASP A 586 -64.96 -53.67 21.07
C ASP A 586 -66.14 -53.03 20.28
N ASP A 587 -65.75 -52.66 19.04
CA ASP A 587 -66.28 -52.92 17.67
C ASP A 587 -67.48 -52.20 17.00
N ASP A 588 -67.14 -51.75 15.77
CA ASP A 588 -67.81 -51.86 14.46
C ASP A 588 -69.08 -51.07 14.05
N ASP A 589 -68.84 -50.23 13.03
CA ASP A 589 -69.38 -50.26 11.64
C ASP A 589 -70.73 -49.62 11.23
N ASP A 590 -70.59 -48.88 10.12
CA ASP A 590 -71.47 -48.65 8.97
C ASP A 590 -72.83 -47.88 8.97
N ARG A 591 -72.89 -46.96 7.97
CA ARG A 591 -74.01 -46.57 7.06
C ARG A 591 -75.13 -45.58 7.46
N HIS A 592 -75.03 -44.43 6.77
CA HIS A 592 -76.02 -43.71 5.95
C HIS A 592 -77.51 -43.62 6.34
N SER A 593 -77.97 -42.36 6.37
CA SER A 593 -79.12 -41.80 5.62
C SER A 593 -80.19 -41.14 6.49
N GLY A 594 -80.67 -39.97 6.03
CA GLY A 594 -82.06 -39.56 6.27
C GLY A 594 -82.26 -38.30 7.10
N THR A 595 -82.12 -37.15 6.43
CA THR A 595 -83.06 -36.00 6.45
C THR A 595 -84.07 -35.91 7.61
N PHE A 596 -84.07 -34.80 8.36
CA PHE A 596 -85.31 -34.05 8.70
C PHE A 596 -85.01 -32.60 9.13
N ARG A 597 -85.81 -31.68 8.57
CA ARG A 597 -85.83 -30.24 8.85
C ARG A 597 -86.63 -29.96 10.12
N VAL A 598 -86.17 -29.03 10.97
CA VAL A 598 -87.03 -28.23 11.86
C VAL A 598 -86.59 -26.77 11.81
N ALA A 599 -87.58 -25.90 11.68
CA ALA A 599 -87.44 -24.47 11.44
C ALA A 599 -87.42 -23.63 12.72
N ARG A 600 -86.65 -22.54 12.63
CA ARG A 600 -86.84 -21.18 13.20
C ARG A 600 -87.06 -21.01 14.71
N VAL A 601 -86.16 -20.24 15.32
CA VAL A 601 -86.51 -18.98 15.99
C VAL A 601 -85.51 -17.89 15.58
N LYS A 602 -86.03 -16.79 15.03
CA LYS A 602 -85.28 -15.57 14.68
C LYS A 602 -85.00 -14.75 15.93
N LYS A 603 -83.79 -14.23 16.08
CA LYS A 603 -83.53 -13.00 16.83
C LYS A 603 -82.71 -12.08 15.92
N VAL A 604 -83.25 -10.89 15.71
CA VAL A 604 -82.72 -9.84 14.85
C VAL A 604 -81.83 -8.94 15.72
N SER A 605 -80.59 -8.75 15.32
CA SER A 605 -79.77 -7.58 15.69
C SER A 605 -79.11 -7.08 14.41
N MET A 606 -79.17 -5.76 14.20
CA MET A 606 -78.80 -5.07 12.97
C MET A 606 -77.36 -5.33 12.56
N ASP A 607 -77.20 -5.71 11.30
CA ASP A 607 -75.92 -5.85 10.62
C ASP A 607 -75.69 -4.58 9.80
N THR A 608 -74.59 -3.86 10.07
CA THR A 608 -74.11 -2.77 9.22
C THR A 608 -72.78 -3.16 8.60
N ARG A 609 -72.91 -3.69 7.37
CA ARG A 609 -71.94 -3.70 6.26
C ARG A 609 -70.78 -4.69 6.33
N SER A 610 -70.99 -5.79 5.61
CA SER A 610 -69.97 -6.53 4.86
C SER A 610 -69.31 -5.65 3.79
N PHE A 611 -68.00 -5.79 3.60
CA PHE A 611 -67.33 -5.45 2.34
C PHE A 611 -66.71 -6.73 1.77
N SER A 612 -67.25 -7.14 0.62
CA SER A 612 -66.75 -8.21 -0.22
C SER A 612 -65.52 -7.76 -1.00
N SER A 613 -64.52 -8.63 -1.07
CA SER A 613 -63.37 -8.56 -1.95
C SER A 613 -63.81 -8.88 -3.37
N ASP A 614 -64.11 -7.85 -4.16
CA ASP A 614 -64.09 -7.87 -5.63
C ASP A 614 -64.48 -6.48 -6.18
N SER A 615 -63.49 -5.60 -6.33
CA SER A 615 -63.46 -4.53 -7.34
C SER A 615 -62.13 -3.78 -7.28
N GLU A 616 -61.12 -4.28 -8.00
CA GLU A 616 -59.96 -3.49 -8.44
C GLU A 616 -60.44 -2.49 -9.52
N PHE A 617 -59.89 -1.26 -9.50
CA PHE A 617 -60.27 -0.08 -10.30
C PHE A 617 -61.40 0.83 -9.77
N SER A 618 -61.15 1.51 -8.64
CA SER A 618 -61.56 2.93 -8.47
C SER A 618 -60.93 3.58 -7.22
N PHE A 619 -59.66 3.98 -7.27
CA PHE A 619 -59.00 4.75 -6.19
C PHE A 619 -58.55 6.15 -6.61
N HIS A 620 -59.24 6.77 -7.57
CA HIS A 620 -59.09 8.20 -7.88
C HIS A 620 -60.46 8.85 -7.83
N SER A 621 -60.85 9.37 -6.67
CA SER A 621 -61.75 10.53 -6.45
C SER A 621 -62.43 10.44 -5.08
N ARG A 622 -61.80 10.94 -4.01
CA ARG A 622 -62.55 11.49 -2.86
C ARG A 622 -61.86 12.75 -2.33
N SER A 623 -62.58 13.86 -2.46
CA SER A 623 -62.24 15.18 -1.94
C SER A 623 -62.48 15.26 -0.43
N THR A 624 -61.44 15.75 0.26
CA THR A 624 -61.42 16.58 1.49
C THR A 624 -62.67 16.66 2.37
N GLY A 625 -62.61 15.98 3.52
CA GLY A 625 -63.36 16.30 4.74
C GLY A 625 -62.39 16.21 5.94
N ALA A 626 -62.26 17.30 6.69
CA ALA A 626 -61.32 17.41 7.80
C ALA A 626 -61.68 16.43 8.94
N GLY A 627 -60.80 15.49 9.23
CA GLY A 627 -60.84 14.70 10.48
C GLY A 627 -60.93 13.18 10.34
N THR A 628 -60.14 12.51 9.49
CA THR A 628 -59.76 11.08 9.68
C THR A 628 -58.53 10.74 8.83
N ILE A 629 -57.35 10.61 9.42
CA ILE A 629 -56.11 10.09 8.77
C ILE A 629 -56.07 8.55 8.91
N GLY A 630 -57.22 7.88 8.83
CA GLY A 630 -57.33 6.44 9.08
C GLY A 630 -57.39 5.64 7.78
N SER A 631 -56.47 4.69 7.61
CA SER A 631 -56.49 3.59 6.61
C SER A 631 -55.84 3.83 5.23
N ALA A 632 -54.64 4.43 5.15
CA ALA A 632 -53.85 4.49 3.89
C ALA A 632 -52.57 3.63 3.87
N LEU A 633 -52.03 3.20 5.02
CA LEU A 633 -50.74 2.47 5.12
C LEU A 633 -50.90 1.01 5.61
N GLU A 634 -51.92 0.31 5.12
CA GLU A 634 -52.12 -1.11 5.46
C GLU A 634 -51.09 -1.97 4.71
N GLY A 635 -50.01 -2.37 5.40
CA GLY A 635 -48.86 -3.07 4.79
C GLY A 635 -49.26 -4.20 3.83
N ASP A 636 -48.90 -4.05 2.55
CA ASP A 636 -49.32 -4.96 1.47
C ASP A 636 -48.72 -6.37 1.65
N ILE A 637 -49.61 -7.36 1.74
CA ILE A 637 -49.30 -8.79 1.94
C ILE A 637 -49.60 -9.64 0.71
N SER A 638 -49.84 -9.01 -0.44
CA SER A 638 -50.01 -9.71 -1.72
C SER A 638 -48.76 -10.51 -2.09
N VAL A 639 -48.95 -11.62 -2.81
CA VAL A 639 -47.84 -12.49 -3.25
C VAL A 639 -46.87 -11.73 -4.17
N GLU A 640 -47.39 -10.80 -4.98
CA GLU A 640 -46.59 -9.95 -5.86
C GLU A 640 -45.63 -9.05 -5.08
N ARG A 641 -46.10 -8.39 -4.00
CA ARG A 641 -45.24 -7.61 -3.12
C ARG A 641 -44.31 -8.47 -2.28
N LEU A 642 -44.77 -9.61 -1.78
CA LEU A 642 -43.94 -10.54 -1.01
C LEU A 642 -42.74 -11.05 -1.81
N ALA A 643 -42.93 -11.33 -3.11
CA ALA A 643 -41.87 -11.76 -4.01
C ALA A 643 -40.77 -10.70 -4.22
N GLN A 644 -41.12 -9.41 -4.08
CA GLN A 644 -40.22 -8.26 -4.23
C GLN A 644 -39.57 -7.81 -2.91
N THR A 645 -39.80 -8.52 -1.80
CA THR A 645 -39.23 -8.17 -0.49
C THR A 645 -37.72 -8.39 -0.44
N SER A 646 -37.02 -7.51 0.27
CA SER A 646 -35.57 -7.60 0.53
C SER A 646 -35.27 -7.45 2.02
N ASP A 647 -34.22 -8.10 2.50
CA ASP A 647 -33.83 -8.00 3.92
C ASP A 647 -33.00 -6.73 4.23
N SER A 648 -32.37 -6.68 5.41
CA SER A 648 -31.51 -5.55 5.81
C SER A 648 -30.24 -5.41 4.96
N PHE A 649 -29.79 -6.48 4.31
CA PHE A 649 -28.64 -6.49 3.42
C PHE A 649 -29.02 -6.25 1.96
N GLY A 650 -30.30 -5.96 1.68
CA GLY A 650 -30.82 -5.80 0.33
C GLY A 650 -30.98 -7.13 -0.40
N GLU A 651 -30.91 -8.27 0.30
CA GLU A 651 -31.01 -9.58 -0.36
C GLU A 651 -32.46 -9.86 -0.72
N SER A 652 -32.72 -10.09 -2.01
CA SER A 652 -34.01 -10.62 -2.47
C SER A 652 -34.22 -12.06 -2.00
N VAL A 653 -35.46 -12.56 -2.11
CA VAL A 653 -35.77 -13.97 -1.83
C VAL A 653 -34.94 -14.94 -2.71
N LEU A 654 -34.64 -14.56 -3.96
CA LEU A 654 -33.76 -15.32 -4.85
C LEU A 654 -32.31 -15.30 -4.34
N MET A 655 -31.80 -14.13 -3.95
CA MET A 655 -30.46 -13.96 -3.39
C MET A 655 -30.30 -14.78 -2.10
N MET A 656 -31.28 -14.78 -1.21
CA MET A 656 -31.27 -15.59 0.01
C MET A 656 -31.19 -17.09 -0.29
N ALA A 657 -31.89 -17.57 -1.34
CA ALA A 657 -31.83 -18.96 -1.76
C ALA A 657 -30.44 -19.34 -2.30
N VAL A 658 -29.81 -18.45 -3.08
CA VAL A 658 -28.45 -18.62 -3.60
C VAL A 658 -27.42 -18.65 -2.48
N GLN A 659 -27.45 -17.66 -1.58
CA GLN A 659 -26.45 -17.54 -0.52
C GLN A 659 -26.49 -18.70 0.49
N ASN A 660 -27.68 -19.25 0.73
CA ASN A 660 -27.85 -20.40 1.64
C ASN A 660 -27.74 -21.75 0.92
N GLY A 661 -27.39 -21.77 -0.37
CA GLY A 661 -27.16 -23.01 -1.12
C GLY A 661 -28.44 -23.82 -1.41
N GLN A 662 -29.61 -23.20 -1.44
CA GLN A 662 -30.91 -23.86 -1.52
C GLN A 662 -31.37 -24.09 -2.97
N LEU A 663 -30.76 -25.07 -3.65
CA LEU A 663 -31.03 -25.37 -5.07
C LEU A 663 -32.52 -25.66 -5.38
N ASN A 664 -33.18 -26.46 -4.55
CA ASN A 664 -34.57 -26.87 -4.80
C ASN A 664 -35.53 -25.68 -4.72
N ILE A 665 -35.30 -24.78 -3.76
CA ILE A 665 -36.08 -23.55 -3.61
C ILE A 665 -35.82 -22.63 -4.79
N LEU A 666 -34.56 -22.44 -5.18
CA LEU A 666 -34.22 -21.60 -6.32
C LEU A 666 -34.90 -22.08 -7.62
N LYS A 667 -34.88 -23.39 -7.90
CA LYS A 667 -35.59 -23.96 -9.06
C LYS A 667 -37.10 -23.71 -9.01
N TYR A 668 -37.70 -23.80 -7.84
CA TYR A 668 -39.13 -23.51 -7.65
C TYR A 668 -39.42 -22.01 -7.85
N LEU A 669 -38.66 -21.11 -7.25
CA LEU A 669 -38.84 -19.67 -7.41
C LEU A 669 -38.68 -19.25 -8.89
N LEU A 670 -37.66 -19.75 -9.59
CA LEU A 670 -37.46 -19.51 -11.02
C LEU A 670 -38.56 -20.12 -11.91
N SER A 671 -39.30 -21.12 -11.42
CA SER A 671 -40.47 -21.66 -12.15
C SER A 671 -41.68 -20.74 -12.10
N LEU A 672 -41.76 -19.85 -11.11
CA LEU A 672 -42.81 -18.86 -10.92
C LEU A 672 -42.58 -17.62 -11.79
N ARG A 673 -42.55 -17.79 -13.11
CA ARG A 673 -42.26 -16.73 -14.10
C ARG A 673 -43.18 -15.50 -14.04
N GLY A 674 -44.35 -15.63 -13.43
CA GLY A 674 -45.26 -14.50 -13.21
C GLY A 674 -44.79 -13.53 -12.12
N TYR A 675 -43.99 -13.99 -11.15
CA TYR A 675 -43.47 -13.17 -10.05
C TYR A 675 -41.99 -12.83 -10.22
N TYR A 676 -41.23 -13.70 -10.90
CA TYR A 676 -39.80 -13.51 -11.19
C TYR A 676 -39.56 -13.48 -12.71
N PRO A 677 -39.89 -12.37 -13.40
CA PRO A 677 -39.54 -12.20 -14.81
C PRO A 677 -38.01 -12.13 -14.96
N LEU A 678 -37.52 -12.46 -16.17
CA LEU A 678 -36.08 -12.55 -16.43
C LEU A 678 -35.37 -11.21 -16.21
N GLU A 679 -36.02 -10.10 -16.55
CA GLU A 679 -35.55 -8.74 -16.30
C GLU A 679 -35.30 -8.51 -14.81
N SER A 680 -36.22 -8.96 -13.94
CA SER A 680 -36.08 -8.84 -12.49
C SER A 680 -34.96 -9.72 -11.93
N VAL A 681 -34.63 -10.85 -12.59
CA VAL A 681 -33.51 -11.73 -12.18
C VAL A 681 -32.17 -11.11 -12.57
N LEU A 682 -32.10 -10.41 -13.70
CA LEU A 682 -30.91 -9.69 -14.16
C LEU A 682 -30.63 -8.45 -13.30
N GLU A 683 -31.67 -7.72 -12.89
CA GLU A 683 -31.52 -6.51 -12.07
C GLU A 683 -31.36 -6.80 -10.56
N ASP A 684 -31.37 -8.09 -10.16
CA ASP A 684 -31.28 -8.50 -8.75
C ASP A 684 -29.86 -8.33 -8.19
N MET A 685 -29.71 -7.37 -7.26
CA MET A 685 -28.46 -6.98 -6.62
C MET A 685 -28.68 -6.76 -5.12
N ASN A 686 -27.66 -7.05 -4.30
CA ASN A 686 -27.67 -6.73 -2.86
C ASN A 686 -27.10 -5.33 -2.58
N ASN A 687 -27.08 -4.90 -1.30
CA ASN A 687 -26.50 -3.61 -0.86
C ASN A 687 -25.02 -3.40 -1.26
N GLU A 688 -24.30 -4.45 -1.66
CA GLU A 688 -22.91 -4.41 -2.10
C GLU A 688 -22.77 -4.37 -3.64
N ASP A 689 -23.86 -4.13 -4.35
CA ASP A 689 -23.95 -4.17 -5.81
C ASP A 689 -23.51 -5.53 -6.39
N THR A 690 -23.65 -6.61 -5.63
CA THR A 690 -23.33 -7.97 -6.10
C THR A 690 -24.55 -8.56 -6.82
N SER A 691 -24.40 -8.85 -8.10
CA SER A 691 -25.44 -9.51 -8.90
C SER A 691 -25.70 -10.95 -8.44
N LEU A 692 -26.92 -11.45 -8.68
CA LEU A 692 -27.33 -12.81 -8.29
C LEU A 692 -26.36 -13.91 -8.76
N LEU A 693 -25.89 -13.81 -10.01
CA LEU A 693 -24.93 -14.78 -10.55
C LEU A 693 -23.53 -14.62 -9.92
N SER A 694 -23.10 -13.39 -9.64
CA SER A 694 -21.82 -13.14 -8.94
C SER A 694 -21.84 -13.76 -7.54
N ALA A 695 -22.95 -13.60 -6.79
CA ALA A 695 -23.11 -14.23 -5.48
C ALA A 695 -23.04 -15.77 -5.56
N ALA A 696 -23.68 -16.38 -6.57
CA ALA A 696 -23.58 -17.83 -6.78
C ALA A 696 -22.14 -18.30 -7.02
N VAL A 697 -21.37 -17.56 -7.82
CA VAL A 697 -19.94 -17.86 -8.08
C VAL A 697 -19.10 -17.66 -6.82
N GLN A 698 -19.39 -16.63 -6.02
CA GLN A 698 -18.70 -16.40 -4.74
C GLN A 698 -18.89 -17.57 -3.77
N HIS A 699 -20.09 -18.16 -3.71
CA HIS A 699 -20.36 -19.36 -2.90
C HIS A 699 -19.76 -20.65 -3.47
N GLY A 700 -19.47 -20.70 -4.77
CA GLY A 700 -18.81 -21.84 -5.42
C GLY A 700 -19.68 -23.08 -5.61
N ASN A 701 -21.01 -22.96 -5.53
CA ASN A 701 -21.92 -24.09 -5.76
C ASN A 701 -22.21 -24.28 -7.25
N ALA A 702 -21.53 -25.23 -7.88
CA ALA A 702 -21.63 -25.51 -9.31
C ALA A 702 -23.07 -25.74 -9.81
N GLU A 703 -23.90 -26.47 -9.05
CA GLU A 703 -25.27 -26.79 -9.49
C GLU A 703 -26.18 -25.55 -9.53
N ILE A 704 -25.99 -24.62 -8.58
CA ILE A 704 -26.73 -23.35 -8.54
C ILE A 704 -26.26 -22.45 -9.68
N ILE A 705 -24.94 -22.34 -9.87
CA ILE A 705 -24.33 -21.56 -10.95
C ILE A 705 -24.83 -22.05 -12.30
N ASP A 706 -24.81 -23.36 -12.55
CA ASP A 706 -25.27 -23.95 -13.81
C ASP A 706 -26.77 -23.73 -14.03
N THR A 707 -27.60 -23.87 -12.99
CA THR A 707 -29.05 -23.63 -13.08
C THR A 707 -29.35 -22.16 -13.43
N LEU A 708 -28.65 -21.20 -12.80
CA LEU A 708 -28.81 -19.77 -13.11
C LEU A 708 -28.30 -19.42 -14.51
N LEU A 709 -27.12 -19.94 -14.89
CA LEU A 709 -26.55 -19.72 -16.22
C LEU A 709 -27.44 -20.31 -17.32
N ASP A 710 -28.01 -21.49 -17.13
CA ASP A 710 -28.94 -22.11 -18.08
C ASP A 710 -30.21 -21.27 -18.22
N CYS A 711 -30.75 -20.78 -17.10
CA CYS A 711 -31.92 -19.91 -17.09
C CYS A 711 -31.64 -18.60 -17.86
N ILE A 712 -30.54 -17.91 -17.53
CA ILE A 712 -30.17 -16.61 -18.11
C ILE A 712 -29.78 -16.78 -19.60
N SER A 713 -28.95 -17.76 -19.93
CA SER A 713 -28.48 -17.97 -21.32
C SER A 713 -29.58 -18.39 -22.28
N SER A 714 -30.68 -18.99 -21.79
CA SER A 714 -31.83 -19.37 -22.61
C SER A 714 -32.73 -18.21 -23.03
N GLY A 715 -32.68 -17.08 -22.32
CA GLY A 715 -33.61 -15.95 -22.49
C GLY A 715 -32.98 -14.62 -22.89
N VAL A 716 -31.64 -14.51 -22.88
CA VAL A 716 -30.91 -13.24 -23.04
C VAL A 716 -30.00 -13.26 -24.28
N SER A 717 -29.86 -12.12 -24.96
CA SER A 717 -28.92 -11.98 -26.08
C SER A 717 -27.45 -12.01 -25.61
N HIS A 718 -26.52 -12.30 -26.52
CA HIS A 718 -25.08 -12.34 -26.20
C HIS A 718 -24.57 -11.01 -25.63
N GLU A 719 -25.02 -9.87 -26.16
CA GLU A 719 -24.58 -8.54 -25.73
C GLU A 719 -25.06 -8.21 -24.31
N GLN A 720 -26.32 -8.51 -23.99
CA GLN A 720 -26.87 -8.33 -22.65
C GLN A 720 -26.18 -9.22 -21.61
N LEU A 721 -25.83 -10.46 -21.98
CA LEU A 721 -25.07 -11.35 -21.09
C LEU A 721 -23.66 -10.83 -20.81
N VAL A 722 -22.99 -10.24 -21.80
CA VAL A 722 -21.68 -9.59 -21.62
C VAL A 722 -21.79 -8.39 -20.69
N GLN A 723 -22.82 -7.55 -20.84
CA GLN A 723 -23.08 -6.42 -19.94
C GLN A 723 -23.31 -6.90 -18.50
N TYR A 724 -24.11 -7.94 -18.30
CA TYR A 724 -24.38 -8.50 -16.98
C TYR A 724 -23.14 -9.06 -16.29
N VAL A 725 -22.26 -9.75 -17.03
CA VAL A 725 -20.98 -10.27 -16.48
C VAL A 725 -19.98 -9.14 -16.19
N GLN A 726 -20.14 -7.96 -16.80
CA GLN A 726 -19.32 -6.78 -16.56
C GLN A 726 -19.72 -5.96 -15.33
N GLU A 727 -20.90 -6.19 -14.76
CA GLU A 727 -21.33 -5.49 -13.56
C GLU A 727 -20.33 -5.67 -12.41
N GLN A 728 -20.05 -4.58 -11.69
CA GLN A 728 -19.06 -4.54 -10.62
C GLN A 728 -19.74 -4.29 -9.28
N ASP A 729 -19.26 -4.99 -8.26
CA ASP A 729 -19.62 -4.74 -6.87
C ASP A 729 -19.02 -3.43 -6.32
N ILE A 730 -19.30 -3.12 -5.06
CA ILE A 730 -18.71 -1.98 -4.34
C ILE A 730 -17.17 -2.00 -4.27
N TRP A 731 -16.49 -3.11 -4.57
CA TRP A 731 -15.03 -3.19 -4.65
C TRP A 731 -14.51 -3.05 -6.09
N GLY A 732 -15.39 -2.83 -7.06
CA GLY A 732 -15.05 -2.77 -8.48
C GLY A 732 -14.84 -4.16 -9.09
N ARG A 733 -15.24 -5.25 -8.44
CA ARG A 733 -15.02 -6.61 -8.92
C ARG A 733 -16.24 -7.11 -9.65
N SER A 734 -16.01 -7.57 -10.87
CA SER A 734 -16.99 -8.34 -11.63
C SER A 734 -16.93 -9.83 -11.34
N LEU A 735 -17.90 -10.58 -11.87
CA LEU A 735 -17.93 -12.05 -11.80
C LEU A 735 -16.60 -12.69 -12.20
N GLY A 736 -15.90 -12.11 -13.17
CA GLY A 736 -14.58 -12.55 -13.62
C GLY A 736 -13.54 -12.63 -12.51
N HIS A 737 -13.60 -11.72 -11.54
CA HIS A 737 -12.67 -11.66 -10.41
C HIS A 737 -12.88 -12.80 -9.41
N TYR A 738 -14.08 -13.38 -9.35
CA TYR A 738 -14.46 -14.45 -8.41
C TYR A 738 -14.36 -15.87 -9.02
N LEU A 739 -13.94 -16.00 -10.28
CA LEU A 739 -13.84 -17.29 -10.98
C LEU A 739 -12.91 -18.31 -10.30
N PHE A 740 -12.01 -17.86 -9.41
CA PHE A 740 -11.17 -18.77 -8.65
C PHE A 740 -11.97 -19.70 -7.72
N ASN A 741 -13.21 -19.36 -7.37
CA ASN A 741 -14.11 -20.24 -6.61
C ASN A 741 -14.77 -21.32 -7.48
N SER A 742 -14.77 -21.19 -8.81
CA SER A 742 -15.38 -22.14 -9.73
C SER A 742 -14.58 -22.24 -11.05
N PRO A 743 -13.40 -22.88 -11.06
CA PRO A 743 -12.52 -22.91 -12.23
C PRO A 743 -13.13 -23.55 -13.48
N ALA A 744 -14.05 -24.51 -13.33
CA ALA A 744 -14.74 -25.16 -14.44
C ALA A 744 -15.47 -24.14 -15.34
N LEU A 745 -15.97 -23.06 -14.73
CA LEU A 745 -16.70 -22.00 -15.39
C LEU A 745 -15.84 -21.22 -16.42
N ILE A 746 -14.52 -21.16 -16.21
CA ILE A 746 -13.58 -20.48 -17.13
C ILE A 746 -13.68 -21.06 -18.55
N THR A 747 -13.83 -22.37 -18.67
CA THR A 747 -13.94 -23.01 -19.99
C THR A 747 -15.27 -22.73 -20.70
N ARG A 748 -16.33 -22.46 -19.92
CA ARG A 748 -17.70 -22.29 -20.41
C ARG A 748 -18.03 -20.83 -20.74
N ILE A 749 -17.62 -19.87 -19.91
CA ILE A 749 -17.90 -18.43 -20.11
C ILE A 749 -16.64 -17.58 -20.30
N GLY A 750 -15.46 -18.20 -20.42
CA GLY A 750 -14.17 -17.51 -20.59
C GLY A 750 -14.14 -16.46 -21.69
N TYR A 751 -14.90 -16.68 -22.78
CA TYR A 751 -15.01 -15.76 -23.91
C TYR A 751 -15.91 -14.54 -23.65
N LEU A 752 -16.76 -14.59 -22.61
CA LEU A 752 -17.66 -13.51 -22.20
C LEU A 752 -17.01 -12.57 -21.18
N ILE A 753 -15.98 -13.04 -20.47
CA ILE A 753 -15.40 -12.33 -19.33
C ILE A 753 -14.55 -11.16 -19.81
N PRO A 754 -14.75 -9.95 -19.25
CA PRO A 754 -13.93 -8.77 -19.54
C PRO A 754 -12.58 -8.87 -18.82
N TRP A 755 -11.63 -9.65 -19.35
CA TRP A 755 -10.34 -9.91 -18.71
C TRP A 755 -9.46 -8.67 -18.44
N LYS A 756 -9.75 -7.53 -19.09
CA LYS A 756 -9.04 -6.25 -18.91
C LYS A 756 -9.69 -5.32 -17.86
N GLN A 757 -10.89 -5.65 -17.38
CA GLN A 757 -11.60 -4.85 -16.39
C GLN A 757 -10.81 -4.81 -15.07
N ARG A 758 -10.80 -3.68 -14.37
CA ARG A 758 -10.01 -3.46 -13.17
C ARG A 758 -10.88 -3.21 -11.95
N ASP A 759 -10.52 -3.81 -10.82
CA ASP A 759 -11.11 -3.51 -9.51
C ASP A 759 -10.59 -2.19 -8.92
N LYS A 760 -11.07 -1.79 -7.73
CA LYS A 760 -10.59 -0.58 -7.03
C LYS A 760 -9.10 -0.63 -6.66
N ASN A 761 -8.49 -1.82 -6.63
CA ASN A 761 -7.05 -2.01 -6.43
C ASN A 761 -6.27 -2.09 -7.75
N GLY A 762 -6.93 -1.90 -8.90
CA GLY A 762 -6.36 -2.03 -10.24
C GLY A 762 -6.13 -3.46 -10.71
N GLN A 763 -6.61 -4.48 -9.99
CA GLN A 763 -6.43 -5.89 -10.35
C GLN A 763 -7.44 -6.29 -11.42
N THR A 764 -7.00 -7.11 -12.36
CA THR A 764 -7.86 -7.71 -13.39
C THR A 764 -8.36 -9.11 -12.99
N PRO A 765 -9.39 -9.68 -13.64
CA PRO A 765 -9.80 -11.06 -13.41
C PRO A 765 -8.65 -12.06 -13.50
N LEU A 766 -7.78 -11.91 -14.51
CA LEU A 766 -6.60 -12.77 -14.67
C LEU A 766 -5.59 -12.59 -13.52
N PHE A 767 -5.46 -11.36 -13.02
CA PHE A 767 -4.60 -11.06 -11.88
C PHE A 767 -5.11 -11.72 -10.60
N ALA A 768 -6.43 -11.70 -10.37
CA ALA A 768 -7.07 -12.36 -9.23
C ALA A 768 -6.83 -13.89 -9.26
N LEU A 769 -6.98 -14.53 -10.42
CA LEU A 769 -6.63 -15.96 -10.60
C LEU A 769 -5.17 -16.25 -10.30
N CYS A 770 -4.25 -15.39 -10.74
CA CYS A 770 -2.82 -15.58 -10.49
C CYS A 770 -2.46 -15.44 -9.00
N ARG A 771 -3.30 -14.75 -8.19
CA ARG A 771 -3.06 -14.49 -6.75
C ARG A 771 -3.61 -15.58 -5.83
N SER A 772 -4.48 -16.47 -6.30
CA SER A 772 -5.11 -17.53 -5.49
C SER A 772 -4.24 -18.79 -5.35
N TYR A 773 -3.05 -18.64 -4.75
CA TYR A 773 -2.07 -19.73 -4.59
C TYR A 773 -2.57 -20.90 -3.75
N ASP A 774 -3.55 -20.66 -2.87
CA ASP A 774 -4.09 -21.65 -1.95
C ASP A 774 -5.11 -22.59 -2.62
N HIS A 775 -5.47 -22.34 -3.89
CA HIS A 775 -6.43 -23.15 -4.62
C HIS A 775 -5.82 -24.50 -5.03
N ALA A 776 -6.53 -25.61 -4.77
CA ALA A 776 -6.04 -26.97 -5.04
C ALA A 776 -5.69 -27.19 -6.54
N ASP A 777 -6.47 -26.59 -7.44
CA ASP A 777 -6.28 -26.65 -8.89
C ASP A 777 -5.63 -25.38 -9.49
N TYR A 778 -4.79 -24.69 -8.71
CA TYR A 778 -4.18 -23.41 -9.11
C TYR A 778 -3.52 -23.46 -10.50
N CYS A 779 -2.77 -24.52 -10.81
CA CYS A 779 -2.04 -24.61 -12.08
C CYS A 779 -2.96 -24.69 -13.30
N ASN A 780 -3.99 -25.54 -13.28
CA ASN A 780 -4.88 -25.71 -14.42
C ASN A 780 -5.84 -24.52 -14.54
N MET A 781 -6.30 -23.96 -13.42
CA MET A 781 -7.13 -22.77 -13.37
C MET A 781 -6.43 -21.56 -14.01
N VAL A 782 -5.19 -21.26 -13.61
CA VAL A 782 -4.43 -20.15 -14.21
C VAL A 782 -4.12 -20.42 -15.68
N GLU A 783 -3.80 -21.66 -16.06
CA GLU A 783 -3.61 -22.03 -17.46
C GLU A 783 -4.89 -21.82 -18.30
N ALA A 784 -6.05 -22.21 -17.78
CA ALA A 784 -7.33 -21.99 -18.43
C ALA A 784 -7.64 -20.48 -18.55
N GLY A 785 -7.37 -19.70 -17.49
CA GLY A 785 -7.51 -18.25 -17.50
C GLY A 785 -6.62 -17.57 -18.53
N LEU A 786 -5.34 -17.95 -18.62
CA LEU A 786 -4.40 -17.42 -19.63
C LEU A 786 -4.87 -17.72 -21.06
N LYS A 787 -5.38 -18.92 -21.31
CA LYS A 787 -5.93 -19.30 -22.63
C LYS A 787 -7.20 -18.50 -22.94
N ALA A 788 -8.13 -18.39 -21.98
CA ALA A 788 -9.37 -17.65 -22.15
C ALA A 788 -9.13 -16.15 -22.40
N ALA A 789 -8.22 -15.53 -21.63
CA ALA A 789 -7.82 -14.14 -21.81
C ALA A 789 -7.20 -13.90 -23.19
N LYS A 790 -6.33 -14.82 -23.67
CA LYS A 790 -5.75 -14.75 -25.01
C LYS A 790 -6.83 -14.83 -26.11
N VAL A 791 -7.82 -15.72 -25.95
CA VAL A 791 -8.93 -15.83 -26.91
C VAL A 791 -9.77 -14.55 -26.92
N ALA A 792 -10.05 -13.97 -25.74
CA ALA A 792 -10.80 -12.73 -25.61
C ALA A 792 -10.05 -11.50 -26.16
N GLN A 793 -8.71 -11.52 -26.21
CA GLN A 793 -7.89 -10.46 -26.81
C GLN A 793 -8.14 -10.30 -28.32
N GLY A 794 -8.37 -11.39 -29.04
CA GLY A 794 -8.89 -11.37 -30.43
C GLY A 794 -7.94 -10.87 -31.53
N ASP A 795 -6.73 -10.44 -31.22
CA ASP A 795 -5.74 -9.89 -32.18
C ASP A 795 -4.79 -10.94 -32.79
N GLY A 796 -4.85 -12.18 -32.31
CA GLY A 796 -4.00 -13.30 -32.75
C GLY A 796 -2.55 -13.23 -32.25
N GLN A 797 -2.20 -12.26 -31.40
CA GLN A 797 -0.87 -12.12 -30.81
C GLN A 797 -0.72 -12.93 -29.51
N PRO A 798 0.51 -13.08 -28.97
CA PRO A 798 0.69 -13.53 -27.59
C PRO A 798 -0.08 -12.63 -26.61
N LEU A 799 -0.48 -13.19 -25.47
CA LEU A 799 -1.23 -12.44 -24.46
C LEU A 799 -0.40 -11.24 -23.95
N HIS A 800 -0.98 -10.05 -24.00
CA HIS A 800 -0.36 -8.80 -23.53
C HIS A 800 -0.44 -8.71 -22.00
N VAL A 801 0.64 -9.10 -21.31
CA VAL A 801 0.67 -9.20 -19.84
C VAL A 801 0.75 -7.84 -19.17
N ASP A 802 1.24 -6.83 -19.88
CA ASP A 802 1.34 -5.43 -19.46
C ASP A 802 -0.03 -4.76 -19.22
N GLU A 803 -1.09 -5.25 -19.86
CA GLU A 803 -2.46 -4.80 -19.56
C GLU A 803 -2.97 -5.31 -18.21
N HIS A 804 -2.36 -6.37 -17.67
CA HIS A 804 -2.73 -7.04 -16.42
C HIS A 804 -1.81 -6.66 -15.24
N VAL A 805 -1.79 -5.37 -14.93
CA VAL A 805 -0.95 -4.78 -13.88
C VAL A 805 -1.81 -4.18 -12.77
N ASP A 806 -1.51 -4.47 -11.50
CA ASP A 806 -2.26 -3.92 -10.36
C ASP A 806 -2.01 -2.42 -10.15
N GLY A 807 -2.78 -1.79 -9.24
CA GLY A 807 -2.59 -0.38 -8.87
C GLY A 807 -1.27 -0.06 -8.17
N LYS A 808 -0.41 -1.06 -7.92
CA LYS A 808 0.95 -0.90 -7.35
C LYS A 808 2.05 -1.17 -8.38
N GLY A 809 1.69 -1.36 -9.65
CA GLY A 809 2.63 -1.65 -10.73
C GLY A 809 3.17 -3.10 -10.74
N ASN A 810 2.56 -4.04 -10.02
CA ASN A 810 2.99 -5.45 -10.08
C ASN A 810 2.43 -6.10 -11.34
N THR A 811 3.30 -6.77 -12.11
CA THR A 811 2.92 -7.63 -13.25
C THR A 811 2.57 -9.05 -12.78
N LEU A 812 2.03 -9.90 -13.68
CA LEU A 812 1.75 -11.30 -13.35
C LEU A 812 3.00 -12.06 -12.85
N LEU A 813 4.19 -11.76 -13.40
CA LEU A 813 5.45 -12.37 -12.95
C LEU A 813 5.85 -11.97 -11.52
N HIS A 814 5.41 -10.80 -11.02
CA HIS A 814 5.68 -10.39 -9.64
C HIS A 814 4.90 -11.23 -8.63
N ILE A 815 3.71 -11.69 -8.99
CA ILE A 815 2.79 -12.36 -8.06
C ILE A 815 2.95 -13.88 -8.10
N ILE A 816 3.07 -14.48 -9.29
CA ILE A 816 3.06 -15.92 -9.49
C ILE A 816 4.11 -16.62 -8.61
N ASN A 817 3.67 -17.69 -7.96
CA ASN A 817 4.50 -18.48 -7.07
C ASN A 817 5.00 -19.78 -7.72
N ASN A 818 4.32 -20.27 -8.76
CA ASN A 818 4.63 -21.56 -9.37
C ASN A 818 5.62 -21.42 -10.55
N PRO A 819 6.77 -22.11 -10.53
CA PRO A 819 7.79 -22.01 -11.56
C PRO A 819 7.31 -22.50 -12.94
N ARG A 820 6.45 -23.53 -12.99
CA ARG A 820 5.89 -24.05 -14.24
C ARG A 820 5.01 -23.01 -14.95
N LEU A 821 4.21 -22.27 -14.18
CA LEU A 821 3.40 -21.18 -14.72
C LEU A 821 4.27 -19.99 -15.15
N ALA A 822 5.29 -19.66 -14.36
CA ALA A 822 6.24 -18.61 -14.72
C ALA A 822 6.93 -18.90 -16.06
N LEU A 823 7.48 -20.11 -16.24
CA LEU A 823 8.09 -20.53 -17.52
C LEU A 823 7.10 -20.44 -18.69
N ARG A 824 5.84 -20.82 -18.48
CA ARG A 824 4.82 -20.68 -19.52
C ARG A 824 4.55 -19.23 -19.91
N ILE A 825 4.46 -18.32 -18.93
CA ILE A 825 4.27 -16.90 -19.21
C ILE A 825 5.49 -16.34 -19.93
N LEU A 826 6.70 -16.73 -19.53
CA LEU A 826 7.94 -16.32 -20.19
C LEU A 826 8.02 -16.78 -21.66
N HIS A 827 7.50 -17.96 -21.99
CA HIS A 827 7.56 -18.54 -23.33
C HIS A 827 6.39 -18.18 -24.26
N TYR A 828 5.16 -18.06 -23.73
CA TYR A 828 3.94 -17.98 -24.54
C TYR A 828 3.22 -16.64 -24.47
N CYS A 829 3.63 -15.74 -23.58
CA CYS A 829 3.02 -14.43 -23.42
C CYS A 829 4.02 -13.32 -23.80
N ASP A 830 3.49 -12.15 -24.15
CA ASP A 830 4.29 -10.95 -24.34
C ASP A 830 4.53 -10.30 -22.98
N VAL A 831 5.75 -10.43 -22.45
CA VAL A 831 6.07 -10.05 -21.08
C VAL A 831 7.42 -9.35 -20.98
N ASP A 832 7.42 -8.21 -20.31
CA ASP A 832 8.64 -7.56 -19.82
C ASP A 832 9.11 -8.25 -18.54
N VAL A 833 10.17 -9.06 -18.66
CA VAL A 833 10.76 -9.83 -17.55
C VAL A 833 11.45 -8.93 -16.52
N ASN A 834 11.83 -7.71 -16.90
CA ASN A 834 12.53 -6.74 -16.06
C ASN A 834 11.61 -5.60 -15.61
N ALA A 835 10.30 -5.73 -15.82
CA ALA A 835 9.31 -4.76 -15.38
C ALA A 835 9.48 -4.43 -13.89
N ILE A 836 9.36 -3.16 -13.54
CA ILE A 836 9.49 -2.68 -12.16
C ILE A 836 8.15 -2.25 -11.58
N ASN A 837 7.88 -2.61 -10.33
CA ASN A 837 6.73 -2.08 -9.59
C ASN A 837 7.00 -0.69 -8.99
N GLU A 838 6.04 -0.10 -8.27
CA GLU A 838 6.20 1.20 -7.61
C GLU A 838 7.42 1.29 -6.67
N LYS A 839 7.85 0.15 -6.09
CA LYS A 839 9.03 0.07 -5.22
C LYS A 839 10.33 -0.15 -5.99
N ARG A 840 10.27 -0.13 -7.33
CA ARG A 840 11.37 -0.47 -8.24
C ARG A 840 11.92 -1.89 -8.08
N PHE A 841 11.08 -2.84 -7.65
CA PHE A 841 11.46 -4.25 -7.65
C PHE A 841 11.10 -4.90 -8.97
N THR A 842 11.99 -5.74 -9.49
CA THR A 842 11.73 -6.65 -10.60
C THR A 842 11.13 -7.98 -10.09
N PRO A 843 10.54 -8.83 -10.96
CA PRO A 843 10.06 -10.15 -10.57
C PRO A 843 11.14 -11.00 -9.87
N LEU A 844 12.38 -10.94 -10.37
CA LEU A 844 13.53 -11.63 -9.78
C LEU A 844 13.82 -11.14 -8.35
N MET A 845 13.76 -9.82 -8.11
CA MET A 845 13.96 -9.26 -6.77
C MET A 845 12.87 -9.67 -5.79
N VAL A 846 11.61 -9.74 -6.25
CA VAL A 846 10.50 -10.23 -5.42
C VAL A 846 10.71 -11.69 -5.05
N ALA A 847 11.05 -12.55 -6.01
CA ALA A 847 11.34 -13.96 -5.77
C ALA A 847 12.49 -14.15 -4.75
N SER A 848 13.59 -13.41 -4.90
CA SER A 848 14.73 -13.47 -3.98
C SER A 848 14.41 -12.95 -2.58
N LYS A 849 13.68 -11.83 -2.47
CA LYS A 849 13.29 -11.23 -1.18
C LYS A 849 12.43 -12.16 -0.33
N TYR A 850 11.55 -12.93 -0.97
CA TYR A 850 10.68 -13.90 -0.30
C TYR A 850 11.25 -15.33 -0.27
N GLY A 851 12.50 -15.54 -0.70
CA GLY A 851 13.17 -16.84 -0.65
C GLY A 851 12.59 -17.91 -1.58
N ARG A 852 11.87 -17.51 -2.64
CA ARG A 852 11.24 -18.43 -3.61
C ARG A 852 12.28 -18.98 -4.59
N TYR A 853 13.15 -19.89 -4.14
CA TYR A 853 14.29 -20.35 -4.91
C TYR A 853 13.93 -20.97 -6.28
N ASP A 854 12.87 -21.78 -6.38
CA ASP A 854 12.49 -22.38 -7.67
C ASP A 854 12.03 -21.33 -8.70
N MET A 855 11.40 -20.25 -8.24
CA MET A 855 11.09 -19.09 -9.08
C MET A 855 12.36 -18.35 -9.49
N VAL A 856 13.31 -18.15 -8.56
CA VAL A 856 14.61 -17.57 -8.85
C VAL A 856 15.35 -18.40 -9.90
N ARG A 857 15.40 -19.73 -9.76
CA ARG A 857 16.03 -20.64 -10.74
C ARG A 857 15.39 -20.51 -12.13
N SER A 858 14.06 -20.44 -12.18
CA SER A 858 13.32 -20.32 -13.44
C SER A 858 13.56 -18.98 -14.14
N LEU A 859 13.60 -17.87 -13.38
CA LEU A 859 13.90 -16.54 -13.92
C LEU A 859 15.37 -16.38 -14.28
N PHE A 860 16.29 -16.96 -13.51
CA PHE A 860 17.73 -16.91 -13.78
C PHE A 860 18.11 -17.63 -15.07
N ALA A 861 17.35 -18.66 -15.45
CA ALA A 861 17.56 -19.41 -16.69
C ALA A 861 17.15 -18.64 -17.96
N ASP A 862 16.35 -17.57 -17.85
CA ASP A 862 15.94 -16.76 -18.99
C ASP A 862 17.00 -15.69 -19.29
N PRO A 863 17.64 -15.68 -20.49
CA PRO A 863 18.72 -14.76 -20.82
C PRO A 863 18.27 -13.29 -20.89
N ARG A 864 16.97 -13.01 -20.97
CA ARG A 864 16.43 -11.65 -20.99
C ARG A 864 16.44 -11.00 -19.60
N VAL A 865 16.58 -11.78 -18.53
CA VAL A 865 16.51 -11.28 -17.15
C VAL A 865 17.81 -10.56 -16.77
N ASP A 866 17.71 -9.30 -16.37
CA ASP A 866 18.86 -8.52 -15.90
C ASP A 866 19.17 -8.87 -14.44
N LEU A 867 20.09 -9.80 -14.24
CA LEU A 867 20.62 -10.19 -12.93
C LEU A 867 21.27 -9.01 -12.18
N GLY A 868 21.73 -8.00 -12.94
CA GLY A 868 22.36 -6.79 -12.45
C GLY A 868 21.39 -5.67 -12.09
N ALA A 869 20.08 -5.86 -12.23
CA ALA A 869 19.08 -4.84 -11.92
C ALA A 869 19.18 -4.37 -10.46
N ARG A 870 18.83 -3.09 -10.21
CA ARG A 870 18.91 -2.45 -8.89
C ARG A 870 17.64 -1.71 -8.53
N GLU A 871 17.21 -1.86 -7.28
CA GLU A 871 16.08 -1.10 -6.71
C GLU A 871 16.51 0.33 -6.29
N ALA A 872 15.57 1.14 -5.78
CA ALA A 872 15.78 2.54 -5.39
C ALA A 872 16.99 2.82 -4.45
N ARG A 873 17.35 1.89 -3.56
CA ARG A 873 18.53 1.96 -2.66
C ARG A 873 19.80 1.39 -3.29
N GLY A 874 19.72 0.88 -4.51
CA GLY A 874 20.83 0.30 -5.26
C GLY A 874 21.09 -1.19 -5.00
N LEU A 875 20.18 -1.90 -4.31
CA LEU A 875 20.35 -3.32 -3.98
C LEU A 875 19.96 -4.22 -5.17
N THR A 876 20.72 -5.30 -5.37
CA THR A 876 20.43 -6.35 -6.36
C THR A 876 19.51 -7.42 -5.78
N ALA A 877 19.03 -8.34 -6.63
CA ALA A 877 18.20 -9.47 -6.19
C ALA A 877 18.90 -10.32 -5.11
N VAL A 878 20.22 -10.56 -5.22
CA VAL A 878 21.01 -11.31 -4.22
C VAL A 878 21.13 -10.54 -2.90
N GLU A 879 21.35 -9.22 -2.96
CA GLU A 879 21.45 -8.38 -1.75
C GLU A 879 20.10 -8.24 -1.01
N LEU A 880 18.98 -8.44 -1.70
CA LEU A 880 17.64 -8.41 -1.10
C LEU A 880 17.24 -9.72 -0.42
N ALA A 881 17.92 -10.84 -0.73
CA ALA A 881 17.64 -12.13 -0.11
C ALA A 881 18.01 -12.10 1.38
N LYS A 882 17.05 -12.41 2.25
CA LYS A 882 17.27 -12.40 3.71
C LYS A 882 18.17 -13.55 4.14
N ASP A 883 17.90 -14.75 3.63
CA ASP A 883 18.57 -15.98 4.04
C ASP A 883 19.91 -16.16 3.30
N GLU A 884 20.96 -16.52 4.03
CA GLU A 884 22.27 -16.82 3.45
C GLU A 884 22.21 -18.02 2.49
N ASP A 885 21.35 -19.01 2.75
CA ASP A 885 21.21 -20.18 1.88
C ASP A 885 20.68 -19.81 0.49
N VAL A 886 19.71 -18.90 0.42
CA VAL A 886 19.18 -18.40 -0.86
C VAL A 886 20.28 -17.63 -1.60
N ARG A 887 21.06 -16.80 -0.89
CA ARG A 887 22.21 -16.10 -1.49
C ARG A 887 23.25 -17.08 -2.03
N ASN A 888 23.60 -18.10 -1.25
CA ASN A 888 24.55 -19.14 -1.65
C ASN A 888 24.06 -19.89 -2.89
N LYS A 889 22.78 -20.26 -2.95
CA LYS A 889 22.21 -20.93 -4.13
C LYS A 889 22.16 -20.03 -5.36
N ILE A 890 21.90 -18.73 -5.20
CA ILE A 890 22.00 -17.79 -6.33
C ILE A 890 23.46 -17.62 -6.77
N ASP A 891 24.38 -17.58 -5.81
CA ASP A 891 25.82 -17.56 -6.10
C ASP A 891 26.23 -18.86 -6.84
N ASP A 892 25.64 -20.01 -6.54
CA ASP A 892 25.88 -21.26 -7.29
C ASP A 892 25.35 -21.17 -8.73
N LEU A 893 24.14 -20.62 -8.94
CA LEU A 893 23.61 -20.36 -10.29
C LEU A 893 24.53 -19.44 -11.09
N GLY A 894 25.06 -18.39 -10.46
CA GLY A 894 26.05 -17.50 -11.06
C GLY A 894 27.35 -18.22 -11.42
N LEU A 895 27.83 -19.14 -10.56
CA LEU A 895 29.00 -19.96 -10.85
C LEU A 895 28.78 -20.86 -12.07
N PHE A 896 27.66 -21.58 -12.13
CA PHE A 896 27.36 -22.50 -13.24
C PHE A 896 27.07 -21.80 -14.57
N SER A 897 26.84 -20.47 -14.56
CA SER A 897 26.79 -19.67 -15.78
C SER A 897 28.17 -19.32 -16.36
N MET A 898 29.25 -19.60 -15.62
CA MET A 898 30.62 -19.34 -16.08
C MET A 898 31.15 -20.52 -16.93
N PRO A 899 32.02 -20.25 -17.93
CA PRO A 899 32.61 -21.31 -18.74
C PRO A 899 33.50 -22.24 -17.88
N PRO A 900 33.42 -23.57 -18.08
CA PRO A 900 34.29 -24.52 -17.40
C PRO A 900 35.74 -24.39 -17.89
N GLY A 901 36.70 -24.61 -16.98
CA GLY A 901 38.11 -24.73 -17.35
C GLY A 901 38.42 -26.05 -18.05
N GLN A 902 39.68 -26.22 -18.49
CA GLN A 902 40.14 -27.42 -19.21
C GLN A 902 39.88 -28.73 -18.44
N ASP A 903 39.93 -28.69 -17.11
CA ASP A 903 39.71 -29.84 -16.23
C ASP A 903 38.21 -30.09 -15.91
N GLY A 904 37.29 -29.39 -16.58
CA GLY A 904 35.84 -29.43 -16.30
C GLY A 904 35.41 -28.73 -15.00
N ARG A 905 36.37 -28.18 -14.24
CA ARG A 905 36.15 -27.39 -13.03
C ARG A 905 35.73 -25.97 -13.38
N ILE A 906 34.75 -25.43 -12.66
CA ILE A 906 34.27 -24.07 -12.84
C ILE A 906 34.70 -23.24 -11.63
N THR A 907 35.52 -22.21 -11.83
CA THR A 907 36.09 -21.41 -10.74
C THR A 907 36.00 -19.92 -11.08
N GLY A 908 35.54 -19.10 -10.13
CA GLY A 908 35.45 -17.65 -10.34
C GLY A 908 35.00 -16.87 -9.11
N VAL A 909 35.00 -15.54 -9.25
CA VAL A 909 34.48 -14.59 -8.28
C VAL A 909 33.01 -14.32 -8.60
N VAL A 910 32.12 -14.84 -7.76
CA VAL A 910 30.68 -14.77 -8.01
C VAL A 910 30.08 -13.46 -7.51
N ARG A 911 30.59 -12.93 -6.39
CA ARG A 911 29.99 -11.78 -5.72
C ARG A 911 31.02 -10.96 -4.95
N ALA A 912 30.86 -9.63 -4.98
CA ALA A 912 31.53 -8.71 -4.07
C ALA A 912 30.51 -7.99 -3.17
N PHE A 913 30.86 -7.73 -1.91
CA PHE A 913 29.99 -7.01 -0.99
C PHE A 913 30.78 -6.18 0.02
N PHE A 914 30.11 -5.16 0.57
CA PHE A 914 30.68 -4.30 1.61
C PHE A 914 30.54 -4.94 3.00
N VAL A 915 31.59 -4.85 3.80
CA VAL A 915 31.59 -5.28 5.20
C VAL A 915 31.50 -4.07 6.12
N GLU A 916 31.02 -4.30 7.35
CA GLU A 916 30.86 -3.25 8.37
C GLU A 916 32.17 -2.52 8.73
N ASP A 917 33.32 -3.17 8.53
CA ASP A 917 34.66 -2.63 8.73
C ASP A 917 35.11 -1.64 7.63
N GLY A 918 34.28 -1.41 6.60
CA GLY A 918 34.62 -0.54 5.48
C GLY A 918 35.59 -1.17 4.48
N THR A 919 35.66 -2.50 4.44
CA THR A 919 36.41 -3.25 3.44
C THR A 919 35.48 -3.90 2.40
N VAL A 920 36.07 -4.30 1.28
CA VAL A 920 35.41 -5.11 0.24
C VAL A 920 35.80 -6.56 0.45
N ARG A 921 34.80 -7.45 0.54
CA ARG A 921 35.01 -8.90 0.49
C ARG A 921 34.44 -9.49 -0.79
N LEU A 922 35.18 -10.43 -1.35
CA LEU A 922 34.90 -11.15 -2.58
C LEU A 922 34.61 -12.61 -2.21
N VAL A 923 33.53 -13.16 -2.76
CA VAL A 923 33.15 -14.57 -2.64
C VAL A 923 33.64 -15.31 -3.86
N LEU A 924 34.58 -16.22 -3.63
CA LEU A 924 35.15 -17.09 -4.63
C LEU A 924 34.50 -18.46 -4.48
N LYS A 925 34.10 -19.04 -5.61
CA LYS A 925 33.58 -20.40 -5.64
C LYS A 925 34.31 -21.22 -6.68
N SER A 926 34.51 -22.50 -6.35
CA SER A 926 35.09 -23.49 -7.24
C SER A 926 34.25 -24.75 -7.19
N ALA A 927 33.65 -25.13 -8.33
CA ALA A 927 32.87 -26.33 -8.52
C ALA A 927 33.73 -27.40 -9.21
N ALA A 928 34.09 -28.45 -8.49
CA ALA A 928 34.81 -29.60 -9.03
C ALA A 928 33.83 -30.74 -9.35
N PRO A 929 33.87 -31.32 -10.57
CA PRO A 929 33.02 -32.45 -10.92
C PRO A 929 33.41 -33.68 -10.08
N THR A 930 32.42 -34.36 -9.50
CA THR A 930 32.61 -35.62 -8.75
C THR A 930 32.08 -36.83 -9.50
N ASP A 931 30.92 -36.71 -10.15
CA ASP A 931 30.31 -37.68 -11.07
C ASP A 931 29.83 -36.97 -12.35
N HIS A 932 29.26 -37.70 -13.31
CA HIS A 932 28.75 -37.14 -14.58
C HIS A 932 27.71 -36.00 -14.40
N ASP A 933 26.99 -35.93 -13.27
CA ASP A 933 25.94 -34.92 -13.00
C ASP A 933 26.09 -34.19 -11.65
N SER A 934 27.18 -34.39 -10.90
CA SER A 934 27.35 -33.82 -9.56
C SER A 934 28.62 -32.97 -9.42
N TYR A 935 28.48 -31.82 -8.75
CA TYR A 935 29.57 -30.89 -8.48
C TYR A 935 29.74 -30.66 -6.99
N THR A 936 30.99 -30.66 -6.53
CA THR A 936 31.37 -30.21 -5.19
C THR A 936 31.81 -28.76 -5.24
N VAL A 937 31.05 -27.89 -4.58
CA VAL A 937 31.29 -26.43 -4.57
C VAL A 937 32.03 -26.04 -3.30
N THR A 938 33.28 -25.59 -3.43
CA THR A 938 34.04 -24.97 -2.33
C THR A 938 33.88 -23.46 -2.40
N THR A 939 33.57 -22.82 -1.26
CA THR A 939 33.42 -21.36 -1.16
C THR A 939 34.51 -20.78 -0.28
N SER A 940 35.25 -19.79 -0.77
CA SER A 940 36.24 -19.03 -0.01
C SER A 940 35.93 -17.52 -0.07
N ARG A 941 36.37 -16.78 0.95
CA ARG A 941 36.14 -15.33 1.07
C ARG A 941 37.49 -14.63 1.12
N ARG A 942 37.67 -13.59 0.31
CA ARG A 942 38.94 -12.87 0.17
C ARG A 942 38.74 -11.37 0.23
N SER A 943 39.68 -10.66 0.84
CA SER A 943 39.76 -9.22 0.82
C SER A 943 40.51 -8.74 -0.42
N LEU A 944 40.33 -7.47 -0.82
CA LEU A 944 41.10 -6.88 -1.91
C LEU A 944 42.62 -6.88 -1.63
N SER A 945 43.03 -6.69 -0.38
CA SER A 945 44.44 -6.77 0.02
C SER A 945 45.02 -8.18 -0.15
N ASP A 946 44.21 -9.24 0.02
CA ASP A 946 44.67 -10.62 -0.18
C ASP A 946 45.03 -10.85 -1.67
N PHE A 947 44.28 -10.24 -2.59
CA PHE A 947 44.59 -10.29 -4.03
C PHE A 947 45.88 -9.51 -4.38
N GLU A 948 46.06 -8.34 -3.79
CA GLU A 948 47.29 -7.56 -3.96
C GLU A 948 48.52 -8.31 -3.45
N GLN A 949 48.40 -8.97 -2.30
CA GLN A 949 49.45 -9.81 -1.72
C GLN A 949 49.71 -11.05 -2.58
N LEU A 950 48.67 -11.75 -3.05
CA LEU A 950 48.83 -12.89 -3.96
C LEU A 950 49.61 -12.50 -5.22
N GLY A 951 49.22 -11.39 -5.87
CA GLY A 951 49.92 -10.88 -7.05
C GLY A 951 51.39 -10.52 -6.75
N ARG A 952 51.66 -9.91 -5.60
CA ARG A 952 53.03 -9.57 -5.15
C ARG A 952 53.88 -10.83 -4.93
N LEU A 953 53.37 -11.80 -4.17
CA LEU A 953 54.09 -13.03 -3.83
C LEU A 953 54.40 -13.86 -5.09
N LEU A 954 53.42 -13.98 -6.00
CA LEU A 954 53.64 -14.66 -7.29
C LEU A 954 54.71 -13.96 -8.13
N ALA A 955 54.73 -12.62 -8.16
CA ALA A 955 55.73 -11.85 -8.90
C ALA A 955 57.13 -11.88 -8.26
N GLU A 956 57.23 -12.05 -6.94
CA GLU A 956 58.49 -12.23 -6.20
C GLU A 956 59.06 -13.66 -6.37
N GLU A 957 58.20 -14.68 -6.30
CA GLU A 957 58.57 -16.08 -6.54
C GLU A 957 59.00 -16.32 -7.99
N ASN A 958 58.27 -15.75 -8.95
CA ASN A 958 58.47 -15.94 -10.40
C ASN A 958 58.76 -14.62 -11.14
N PRO A 959 59.94 -14.01 -10.93
CA PRO A 959 60.28 -12.71 -11.48
C PRO A 959 60.45 -12.70 -13.01
N ALA A 960 60.64 -13.85 -13.66
CA ALA A 960 60.79 -13.90 -15.10
C ALA A 960 59.44 -14.00 -15.83
N SER A 961 58.38 -14.45 -15.15
CA SER A 961 57.04 -14.59 -15.70
C SER A 961 56.27 -13.27 -15.64
N TRP A 962 55.20 -13.16 -16.42
CA TRP A 962 54.35 -11.98 -16.43
C TRP A 962 53.21 -12.16 -15.40
N VAL A 963 53.03 -11.18 -14.51
CA VAL A 963 51.91 -11.20 -13.55
C VAL A 963 51.17 -9.88 -13.69
N PRO A 964 49.86 -9.90 -14.02
CA PRO A 964 49.05 -8.68 -14.08
C PRO A 964 49.04 -7.93 -12.75
N THR A 965 49.12 -6.60 -12.79
CA THR A 965 49.13 -5.78 -11.58
C THR A 965 47.72 -5.57 -11.04
N VAL A 966 47.55 -5.78 -9.73
CA VAL A 966 46.27 -5.60 -9.00
C VAL A 966 46.15 -4.19 -8.35
N THR A 967 47.25 -3.44 -8.26
CA THR A 967 47.45 -2.30 -7.33
C THR A 967 46.82 -0.95 -7.72
N ASP A 968 46.00 -0.85 -8.76
CA ASP A 968 45.41 0.43 -9.24
C ASP A 968 43.89 0.52 -9.07
N THR A 969 43.35 -0.16 -8.06
CA THR A 969 41.91 -0.11 -7.76
C THR A 969 41.57 1.05 -6.83
N ARG A 970 40.69 1.95 -7.31
CA ARG A 970 40.09 3.02 -6.50
C ARG A 970 39.23 2.40 -5.38
N SER A 971 39.22 3.01 -4.20
CA SER A 971 38.37 2.56 -3.08
C SER A 971 36.89 2.92 -3.32
N PRO A 972 35.93 2.00 -3.09
CA PRO A 972 34.49 2.31 -3.10
C PRO A 972 34.04 3.31 -2.02
N PHE A 973 34.81 3.47 -0.95
CA PHE A 973 34.43 4.23 0.24
C PHE A 973 34.90 5.70 0.22
N GLN A 974 35.26 6.25 -0.94
CA GLN A 974 35.66 7.65 -1.07
C GLN A 974 34.56 8.63 -0.62
N LEU A 975 33.29 8.25 -0.77
CA LEU A 975 32.14 8.86 -0.10
C LEU A 975 31.58 7.85 0.93
N PRO A 976 31.99 7.92 2.21
CA PRO A 976 31.60 6.93 3.21
C PRO A 976 30.08 6.83 3.44
N SER A 977 29.35 7.95 3.27
CA SER A 977 27.89 7.99 3.43
C SER A 977 27.14 7.21 2.35
N LYS A 978 27.74 7.08 1.15
CA LYS A 978 27.19 6.34 0.01
C LYS A 978 28.34 5.68 -0.77
N PRO A 979 28.82 4.49 -0.35
CA PRO A 979 29.87 3.76 -1.06
C PRO A 979 29.44 3.41 -2.49
N SER A 980 30.39 3.46 -3.44
CA SER A 980 30.11 3.22 -4.86
C SER A 980 29.92 1.73 -5.16
N ARG A 981 28.71 1.35 -5.57
CA ARG A 981 28.39 0.00 -6.05
C ARG A 981 28.86 -0.25 -7.48
N ALA A 982 28.94 0.77 -8.32
CA ALA A 982 29.54 0.66 -9.65
C ALA A 982 31.01 0.24 -9.53
N LEU A 983 31.76 0.86 -8.62
CA LEU A 983 33.16 0.51 -8.37
C LEU A 983 33.31 -0.86 -7.71
N LEU A 984 32.39 -1.24 -6.82
CA LEU A 984 32.35 -2.61 -6.27
C LEU A 984 32.23 -3.68 -7.36
N ARG A 985 31.37 -3.46 -8.36
CA ARG A 985 31.22 -4.37 -9.52
C ARG A 985 32.46 -4.38 -10.39
N ASP A 986 33.06 -3.22 -10.64
CA ASP A 986 34.31 -3.13 -11.40
C ASP A 986 35.45 -3.88 -10.69
N ILE A 987 35.57 -3.78 -9.36
CA ILE A 987 36.50 -4.58 -8.57
C ILE A 987 36.19 -6.07 -8.72
N GLN A 988 34.92 -6.47 -8.60
CA GLN A 988 34.51 -7.88 -8.80
C GLN A 988 34.96 -8.40 -10.17
N ALA A 989 34.65 -7.68 -11.25
CA ALA A 989 34.98 -8.07 -12.61
C ALA A 989 36.50 -8.13 -12.84
N LYS A 990 37.25 -7.13 -12.34
CA LYS A 990 38.72 -7.11 -12.44
C LYS A 990 39.37 -8.26 -11.69
N MET A 991 38.90 -8.58 -10.49
CA MET A 991 39.44 -9.67 -9.69
C MET A 991 39.10 -11.04 -10.27
N ASP A 992 37.88 -11.19 -10.84
CA ASP A 992 37.50 -12.40 -11.58
C ASP A 992 38.41 -12.60 -12.79
N TRP A 993 38.60 -11.55 -13.60
CA TRP A 993 39.50 -11.59 -14.77
C TRP A 993 40.96 -11.83 -14.40
N PHE A 994 41.45 -11.24 -13.31
CA PHE A 994 42.78 -11.54 -12.78
C PHE A 994 42.92 -13.04 -12.53
N LEU A 995 41.98 -13.64 -11.79
CA LEU A 995 42.02 -15.07 -11.47
C LEU A 995 41.88 -15.98 -12.69
N ARG A 996 40.96 -15.67 -13.61
CA ARG A 996 40.82 -16.41 -14.89
C ARG A 996 42.12 -16.37 -15.70
N THR A 997 42.76 -15.20 -15.76
CA THR A 997 44.06 -15.04 -16.42
C THR A 997 45.11 -15.92 -15.77
N MET A 998 45.17 -15.93 -14.43
CA MET A 998 46.13 -16.75 -13.69
C MET A 998 45.87 -18.25 -13.84
N LEU A 999 44.60 -18.68 -13.87
CA LEU A 999 44.20 -20.07 -14.10
C LEU A 999 44.53 -20.56 -15.51
N ASN A 1000 44.54 -19.66 -16.50
CA ASN A 1000 44.93 -19.99 -17.88
C ASN A 1000 46.42 -19.71 -18.15
N HIS A 1001 47.18 -19.21 -17.15
CA HIS A 1001 48.58 -18.83 -17.33
C HIS A 1001 49.47 -20.07 -17.57
N PRO A 1002 50.42 -20.04 -18.52
CA PRO A 1002 51.21 -21.22 -18.89
C PRO A 1002 51.97 -21.86 -17.72
N THR A 1003 52.62 -21.04 -16.88
CA THR A 1003 53.36 -21.50 -15.70
C THR A 1003 52.59 -21.46 -14.38
N LEU A 1004 51.69 -20.49 -14.18
CA LEU A 1004 51.06 -20.23 -12.89
C LEU A 1004 49.70 -20.93 -12.69
N SER A 1005 49.10 -21.48 -13.75
CA SER A 1005 47.81 -22.20 -13.69
C SER A 1005 47.79 -23.33 -12.65
N LYS A 1006 48.92 -24.04 -12.49
CA LYS A 1006 49.08 -25.16 -11.54
C LYS A 1006 49.81 -24.77 -10.26
N HIS A 1007 50.00 -23.47 -10.01
CA HIS A 1007 50.75 -23.00 -8.86
C HIS A 1007 50.01 -23.26 -7.54
N GLU A 1008 50.71 -23.80 -6.54
CA GLU A 1008 50.10 -24.17 -5.25
C GLU A 1008 49.44 -22.98 -4.54
N MET A 1009 50.08 -21.80 -4.51
CA MET A 1009 49.53 -20.61 -3.86
C MET A 1009 48.21 -20.15 -4.48
N LEU A 1010 48.05 -20.34 -5.79
CA LEU A 1010 46.82 -19.98 -6.50
C LEU A 1010 45.68 -20.91 -6.07
N TRP A 1011 45.91 -22.23 -6.01
CA TRP A 1011 44.89 -23.20 -5.61
C TRP A 1011 44.58 -23.17 -4.10
N GLU A 1012 45.58 -22.91 -3.26
CA GLU A 1012 45.37 -22.63 -1.83
C GLU A 1012 44.44 -21.42 -1.64
N PHE A 1013 44.65 -20.37 -2.45
CA PHE A 1013 43.81 -19.18 -2.44
C PHE A 1013 42.34 -19.46 -2.80
N PHE A 1014 42.05 -20.45 -3.66
CA PHE A 1014 40.67 -20.83 -4.00
C PHE A 1014 40.03 -21.79 -2.99
N LEU A 1015 40.77 -22.81 -2.57
CA LEU A 1015 40.22 -24.00 -1.93
C LEU A 1015 40.22 -23.92 -0.41
N VAL A 1016 41.15 -23.17 0.19
CA VAL A 1016 41.27 -23.07 1.64
C VAL A 1016 40.38 -21.93 2.16
N PRO A 1017 39.41 -22.15 3.06
CA PRO A 1017 38.54 -21.06 3.52
C PRO A 1017 39.31 -19.93 4.24
N GLU A 1018 40.26 -20.28 5.12
CA GLU A 1018 41.05 -19.35 5.93
C GLU A 1018 42.51 -19.30 5.44
N LEU A 1019 42.93 -18.14 4.92
CA LEU A 1019 44.26 -17.97 4.34
C LEU A 1019 45.29 -17.56 5.40
N GLN A 1020 46.40 -18.28 5.49
CA GLN A 1020 47.50 -17.96 6.42
C GLN A 1020 48.64 -17.20 5.71
N LEU A 1021 48.41 -15.91 5.45
CA LEU A 1021 49.33 -15.05 4.67
C LEU A 1021 50.79 -15.09 5.13
N GLY A 1022 51.04 -15.04 6.45
CA GLY A 1022 52.42 -15.07 6.97
C GLY A 1022 53.17 -16.36 6.63
N THR A 1023 52.49 -17.51 6.66
CA THR A 1023 53.10 -18.79 6.29
C THR A 1023 53.39 -18.87 4.79
N MET A 1024 52.54 -18.25 3.96
CA MET A 1024 52.76 -18.14 2.52
C MET A 1024 53.98 -17.27 2.22
N GLU A 1025 54.13 -16.14 2.90
CA GLU A 1025 55.31 -15.25 2.79
C GLU A 1025 56.60 -15.99 3.15
N ASP A 1026 56.61 -16.72 4.26
CA ASP A 1026 57.78 -17.50 4.68
C ASP A 1026 58.14 -18.61 3.69
N ARG A 1027 57.13 -19.35 3.18
CA ARG A 1027 57.34 -20.37 2.14
C ARG A 1027 57.86 -19.76 0.85
N THR A 1028 57.34 -18.60 0.47
CA THR A 1028 57.77 -17.87 -0.73
C THR A 1028 59.24 -17.46 -0.61
N ARG A 1029 59.65 -16.91 0.55
CA ARG A 1029 61.05 -16.54 0.81
C ARG A 1029 62.01 -17.73 0.65
N LEU A 1030 61.68 -18.88 1.25
CA LEU A 1030 62.51 -20.08 1.15
C LEU A 1030 62.62 -20.59 -0.29
N LYS A 1031 61.54 -20.53 -1.08
CA LYS A 1031 61.58 -20.89 -2.49
C LYS A 1031 62.39 -19.93 -3.34
N ILE A 1032 62.38 -18.63 -3.03
CA ILE A 1032 63.22 -17.63 -3.70
C ILE A 1032 64.69 -17.94 -3.46
N GLU A 1033 65.08 -18.26 -2.22
CA GLU A 1033 66.45 -18.67 -1.87
C GLU A 1033 66.87 -19.93 -2.63
N ALA A 1034 66.03 -20.97 -2.63
CA ALA A 1034 66.27 -22.20 -3.38
C ALA A 1034 66.38 -21.97 -4.90
N ARG A 1035 65.58 -21.05 -5.46
CA ARG A 1035 65.66 -20.67 -6.88
C ARG A 1035 66.99 -19.99 -7.20
N ILE A 1036 67.45 -19.07 -6.35
CA ILE A 1036 68.72 -18.36 -6.54
C ILE A 1036 69.88 -19.37 -6.53
N GLU A 1037 69.89 -20.31 -5.59
CA GLU A 1037 70.89 -21.38 -5.55
C GLU A 1037 70.84 -22.26 -6.80
N ARG A 1038 69.63 -22.66 -7.23
CA ARG A 1038 69.42 -23.43 -8.45
C ARG A 1038 69.93 -22.73 -9.71
N ILE A 1039 69.67 -21.43 -9.86
CA ILE A 1039 70.20 -20.62 -10.98
C ILE A 1039 71.73 -20.58 -10.93
N ARG A 1040 72.29 -20.53 -9.72
CA ARG A 1040 73.74 -20.52 -9.51
C ARG A 1040 74.39 -21.86 -9.89
N GLU A 1041 73.71 -22.99 -9.71
CA GLU A 1041 74.25 -24.33 -9.97
C GLU A 1041 73.99 -24.84 -11.38
N GLU A 1042 72.76 -24.68 -11.90
CA GLU A 1042 72.31 -25.35 -13.13
C GLU A 1042 72.56 -24.52 -14.41
N TYR A 1043 72.70 -23.19 -14.32
CA TYR A 1043 72.76 -22.32 -15.49
C TYR A 1043 74.17 -21.83 -15.81
N GLU A 1044 74.50 -21.83 -17.10
CA GLU A 1044 75.74 -21.24 -17.60
C GLU A 1044 75.56 -19.74 -17.92
N PRO A 1045 76.59 -18.90 -17.69
CA PRO A 1045 76.50 -17.47 -17.95
C PRO A 1045 76.45 -17.15 -19.45
N VAL A 1046 75.55 -16.25 -19.85
CA VAL A 1046 75.45 -15.75 -21.25
C VAL A 1046 76.73 -15.00 -21.65
N GLN A 1047 77.31 -15.38 -22.80
CA GLN A 1047 78.47 -14.69 -23.36
C GLN A 1047 78.10 -13.57 -24.34
N ASP A 1048 77.15 -13.82 -25.25
CA ASP A 1048 76.69 -12.81 -26.20
C ASP A 1048 75.43 -12.09 -25.70
N LEU A 1049 75.64 -10.89 -25.17
CA LEU A 1049 74.55 -10.05 -24.68
C LEU A 1049 73.74 -9.42 -25.83
N ARG A 1050 74.31 -9.28 -27.03
CA ARG A 1050 73.66 -8.58 -28.15
C ARG A 1050 72.55 -9.40 -28.77
N GLU A 1051 72.74 -10.71 -28.86
CA GLU A 1051 71.72 -11.64 -29.37
C GLU A 1051 70.45 -11.58 -28.50
N VAL A 1052 70.62 -11.60 -27.17
CA VAL A 1052 69.51 -11.50 -26.22
C VAL A 1052 68.79 -10.15 -26.35
N GLU A 1053 69.53 -9.05 -26.48
CA GLU A 1053 68.94 -7.72 -26.70
C GLU A 1053 68.14 -7.65 -28.02
N GLN A 1054 68.66 -8.22 -29.11
CA GLN A 1054 67.96 -8.22 -30.40
C GLN A 1054 66.65 -9.02 -30.34
N PHE A 1055 66.68 -10.22 -29.77
CA PHE A 1055 65.49 -11.06 -29.58
C PHE A 1055 64.44 -10.32 -28.75
N VAL A 1056 64.83 -9.78 -27.59
CA VAL A 1056 63.90 -9.10 -26.67
C VAL A 1056 63.35 -7.82 -27.28
N ASN A 1057 64.14 -7.07 -28.04
CA ASN A 1057 63.67 -5.86 -28.72
C ASN A 1057 62.63 -6.19 -29.80
N HIS A 1058 62.86 -7.24 -30.60
CA HIS A 1058 61.89 -7.71 -31.60
C HIS A 1058 60.59 -8.17 -30.95
N ALA A 1059 60.68 -9.03 -29.93
CA ALA A 1059 59.57 -9.53 -29.15
C ALA A 1059 58.75 -8.38 -28.52
N ARG A 1060 59.43 -7.38 -27.94
CA ARG A 1060 58.79 -6.21 -27.33
C ARG A 1060 58.07 -5.34 -28.36
N GLU A 1061 58.58 -5.23 -29.58
CA GLU A 1061 57.94 -4.43 -30.64
C GLU A 1061 56.63 -5.08 -31.11
N ILE A 1062 56.62 -6.41 -31.26
CA ILE A 1062 55.39 -7.15 -31.57
C ILE A 1062 54.33 -6.91 -30.49
N VAL A 1063 54.69 -7.10 -29.22
CA VAL A 1063 53.74 -6.93 -28.10
C VAL A 1063 53.29 -5.46 -27.96
N ARG A 1064 54.14 -4.47 -28.27
CA ARG A 1064 53.75 -3.05 -28.31
C ARG A 1064 52.69 -2.78 -29.37
N SER A 1065 52.79 -3.41 -30.55
CA SER A 1065 51.80 -3.25 -31.61
C SER A 1065 50.43 -3.80 -31.19
N VAL A 1066 50.41 -4.96 -30.53
CA VAL A 1066 49.20 -5.56 -29.94
C VAL A 1066 48.63 -4.64 -28.86
N ASN A 1067 49.46 -4.14 -27.94
CA ASN A 1067 49.02 -3.21 -26.90
C ASN A 1067 48.35 -1.95 -27.48
N TYR A 1068 48.90 -1.40 -28.57
CA TYR A 1068 48.31 -0.25 -29.26
C TYR A 1068 46.93 -0.60 -29.85
N ALA A 1069 46.83 -1.75 -30.52
CA ALA A 1069 45.57 -2.24 -31.10
C ALA A 1069 44.51 -2.51 -30.01
N THR A 1070 44.88 -3.19 -28.92
CA THR A 1070 43.99 -3.45 -27.77
C THR A 1070 43.51 -2.14 -27.16
N LYS A 1071 44.39 -1.18 -26.86
CA LYS A 1071 43.99 0.14 -26.33
C LYS A 1071 43.01 0.87 -27.26
N SER A 1072 43.26 0.83 -28.57
CA SER A 1072 42.39 1.42 -29.59
C SER A 1072 41.01 0.75 -29.61
N ALA A 1073 40.95 -0.58 -29.52
CA ALA A 1073 39.72 -1.36 -29.46
C ALA A 1073 38.93 -1.06 -28.16
N THR A 1074 39.58 -1.11 -26.99
CA THR A 1074 38.99 -0.80 -25.68
C THR A 1074 38.30 0.57 -25.70
N ARG A 1075 38.98 1.59 -26.24
CA ARG A 1075 38.42 2.95 -26.37
C ARG A 1075 37.15 2.99 -27.22
N ARG A 1076 37.13 2.28 -28.36
CA ARG A 1076 35.98 2.24 -29.27
C ARG A 1076 34.81 1.48 -28.65
N VAL A 1077 35.06 0.35 -27.99
CA VAL A 1077 34.02 -0.43 -27.28
C VAL A 1077 33.39 0.41 -26.17
N ASN A 1078 34.19 1.12 -25.38
CA ASN A 1078 33.68 2.06 -24.38
C ASN A 1078 32.79 3.14 -25.02
N SER A 1079 33.20 3.67 -26.18
CA SER A 1079 32.40 4.68 -26.91
C SER A 1079 31.05 4.12 -27.37
N VAL A 1080 30.99 2.86 -27.81
CA VAL A 1080 29.72 2.19 -28.17
C VAL A 1080 28.82 2.05 -26.95
N GLY A 1081 29.36 1.64 -25.79
CA GLY A 1081 28.62 1.55 -24.54
C GLY A 1081 28.01 2.88 -24.09
N VAL A 1082 28.78 3.97 -24.19
CA VAL A 1082 28.30 5.33 -23.88
C VAL A 1082 27.17 5.75 -24.84
N VAL A 1083 27.34 5.52 -26.14
CA VAL A 1083 26.32 5.88 -27.16
C VAL A 1083 25.04 5.08 -26.97
N GLY A 1084 25.13 3.81 -26.57
CA GLY A 1084 23.96 2.98 -26.25
C GLY A 1084 23.16 3.56 -25.07
N ALA A 1085 23.84 4.01 -24.02
CA ALA A 1085 23.18 4.68 -22.89
C ALA A 1085 22.58 6.04 -23.27
N ASP A 1086 23.32 6.85 -24.04
CA ASP A 1086 22.86 8.14 -24.53
C ASP A 1086 21.64 8.01 -25.47
N MET A 1087 21.56 6.94 -26.27
CA MET A 1087 20.40 6.66 -27.12
C MET A 1087 19.13 6.47 -26.29
N TYR A 1088 19.21 5.70 -25.20
CA TYR A 1088 18.09 5.51 -24.28
C TYR A 1088 17.66 6.83 -23.63
N ASP A 1089 18.59 7.58 -23.06
CA ASP A 1089 18.29 8.89 -22.46
C ASP A 1089 17.65 9.84 -23.49
N SER A 1090 18.12 9.82 -24.74
CA SER A 1090 17.54 10.61 -25.84
C SER A 1090 16.10 10.17 -26.17
N LEU A 1091 15.83 8.86 -26.18
CA LEU A 1091 14.47 8.33 -26.41
C LEU A 1091 13.50 8.69 -25.29
N VAL A 1092 13.96 8.68 -24.03
CA VAL A 1092 13.15 9.12 -22.88
C VAL A 1092 12.78 10.61 -23.02
N LEU A 1093 13.73 11.46 -23.43
CA LEU A 1093 13.49 12.87 -23.70
C LEU A 1093 12.58 13.10 -24.91
N LEU A 1094 12.71 12.28 -25.95
CA LEU A 1094 11.82 12.30 -27.11
C LEU A 1094 10.40 11.92 -26.70
N HIS A 1095 10.21 10.85 -25.92
CA HIS A 1095 8.93 10.42 -25.39
C HIS A 1095 8.26 11.55 -24.58
N ARG A 1096 9.00 12.17 -23.66
CA ARG A 1096 8.52 13.33 -22.88
C ARG A 1096 8.11 14.51 -23.76
N SER A 1097 8.79 14.72 -24.87
CA SER A 1097 8.47 15.81 -25.80
C SER A 1097 7.25 15.46 -26.67
N ALA A 1098 7.16 14.21 -27.10
CA ALA A 1098 6.05 13.66 -27.87
C ALA A 1098 4.75 13.59 -27.06
N SER A 1099 4.83 13.40 -25.73
CA SER A 1099 3.64 13.36 -24.87
C SER A 1099 2.92 14.71 -24.78
N GLY A 1100 3.60 15.82 -25.10
CA GLY A 1100 2.99 17.15 -25.24
C GLY A 1100 2.17 17.35 -26.53
N LEU A 1101 2.18 16.39 -27.46
CA LEU A 1101 1.45 16.48 -28.73
C LEU A 1101 0.01 16.01 -28.54
N VAL A 1102 -0.89 16.95 -28.25
CA VAL A 1102 -2.32 16.67 -27.98
C VAL A 1102 -3.05 16.07 -29.19
N PHE A 1103 -2.56 16.30 -30.42
CA PHE A 1103 -3.14 15.72 -31.63
C PHE A 1103 -2.85 14.22 -31.80
N LEU A 1104 -1.84 13.67 -31.11
CA LEU A 1104 -1.59 12.24 -31.13
C LEU A 1104 -2.57 11.55 -30.17
N PRO A 1105 -3.27 10.48 -30.60
CA PRO A 1105 -4.10 9.69 -29.71
C PRO A 1105 -3.30 9.23 -28.49
N GLN A 1106 -3.62 9.77 -27.31
CA GLN A 1106 -2.82 9.55 -26.10
C GLN A 1106 -2.79 8.07 -25.68
N GLY A 1107 -3.83 7.31 -26.02
CA GLY A 1107 -3.98 5.92 -25.57
C GLY A 1107 -3.05 4.90 -26.21
N HIS A 1108 -2.61 5.07 -27.46
CA HIS A 1108 -1.89 4.00 -28.18
C HIS A 1108 -0.48 4.40 -28.63
N HIS A 1109 -0.31 5.55 -29.29
CA HIS A 1109 0.99 5.92 -29.87
C HIS A 1109 2.00 6.38 -28.83
N ILE A 1110 1.55 7.14 -27.81
CA ILE A 1110 2.43 7.61 -26.73
C ILE A 1110 2.88 6.43 -25.88
N VAL A 1111 1.96 5.51 -25.56
CA VAL A 1111 2.25 4.26 -24.82
C VAL A 1111 3.20 3.37 -25.63
N ALA A 1112 3.00 3.21 -26.93
CA ALA A 1112 3.92 2.46 -27.79
C ALA A 1112 5.34 3.07 -27.81
N LEU A 1113 5.45 4.40 -27.86
CA LEU A 1113 6.75 5.08 -27.78
C LEU A 1113 7.41 4.92 -26.41
N GLU A 1114 6.61 4.93 -25.33
CA GLU A 1114 7.09 4.64 -23.98
C GLU A 1114 7.62 3.21 -23.88
N MET A 1115 6.87 2.23 -24.38
CA MET A 1115 7.29 0.83 -24.42
C MET A 1115 8.56 0.64 -25.25
N TYR A 1116 8.65 1.30 -26.40
CA TYR A 1116 9.86 1.29 -27.22
C TYR A 1116 11.07 1.88 -26.48
N ALA A 1117 10.89 3.02 -25.80
CA ALA A 1117 11.94 3.62 -25.00
C ALA A 1117 12.40 2.68 -23.86
N ARG A 1118 11.46 2.03 -23.15
CA ARG A 1118 11.75 1.04 -22.09
C ARG A 1118 12.47 -0.19 -22.64
N ALA A 1119 12.08 -0.70 -23.81
CA ALA A 1119 12.74 -1.84 -24.46
C ALA A 1119 14.20 -1.54 -24.85
N MET A 1120 14.51 -0.27 -25.12
CA MET A 1120 15.86 0.20 -25.41
C MET A 1120 16.71 0.49 -24.16
N GLN A 1121 16.17 0.27 -22.95
CA GLN A 1121 16.90 0.50 -21.71
C GLN A 1121 18.13 -0.42 -21.64
N PRO A 1122 19.35 0.13 -21.45
CA PRO A 1122 20.54 -0.68 -21.31
C PRO A 1122 20.43 -1.56 -20.05
N THR A 1123 20.61 -2.87 -20.22
CA THR A 1123 20.74 -3.77 -19.08
C THR A 1123 22.02 -3.45 -18.31
N GLN A 1124 22.00 -3.67 -17.00
CA GLN A 1124 23.17 -3.44 -16.15
C GLN A 1124 24.31 -4.43 -16.46
N SER A 1125 23.99 -5.55 -17.10
CA SER A 1125 24.90 -6.60 -17.58
C SER A 1125 24.97 -6.61 -19.11
N SER A 1126 25.31 -5.47 -19.72
CA SER A 1126 25.34 -5.36 -21.18
C SER A 1126 26.53 -6.09 -21.82
N PRO A 1127 26.37 -6.70 -23.00
CA PRO A 1127 27.46 -7.38 -23.69
C PRO A 1127 28.63 -6.44 -24.01
N HIS A 1128 28.35 -5.17 -24.30
CA HIS A 1128 29.38 -4.16 -24.51
C HIS A 1128 30.23 -3.90 -23.26
N MET A 1129 29.63 -3.92 -22.06
CA MET A 1129 30.36 -3.78 -20.80
C MET A 1129 31.22 -5.02 -20.53
N THR A 1130 30.70 -6.22 -20.80
CA THR A 1130 31.46 -7.47 -20.69
C THR A 1130 32.66 -7.46 -21.64
N LEU A 1131 32.47 -7.06 -22.91
CA LEU A 1131 33.57 -6.92 -23.87
C LEU A 1131 34.58 -5.86 -23.43
N HIS A 1132 34.12 -4.72 -22.91
CA HIS A 1132 35.00 -3.65 -22.42
C HIS A 1132 35.89 -4.12 -21.25
N THR A 1133 35.29 -4.76 -20.25
CA THR A 1133 36.03 -5.32 -19.09
C THR A 1133 37.01 -6.42 -19.51
N THR A 1134 36.63 -7.27 -20.47
CA THR A 1134 37.51 -8.27 -21.09
C THR A 1134 38.72 -7.61 -21.75
N LEU A 1135 38.51 -6.58 -22.56
CA LEU A 1135 39.61 -5.87 -23.24
C LEU A 1135 40.53 -5.13 -22.25
N ILE A 1136 40.00 -4.60 -21.14
CA ILE A 1136 40.82 -4.05 -20.05
C ILE A 1136 41.68 -5.15 -19.41
N ALA A 1137 41.13 -6.34 -19.19
CA ALA A 1137 41.89 -7.47 -18.66
C ALA A 1137 43.01 -7.88 -19.62
N VAL A 1138 42.71 -8.03 -20.91
CA VAL A 1138 43.71 -8.31 -21.96
C VAL A 1138 44.79 -7.22 -21.98
N GLN A 1139 44.41 -5.95 -21.93
CA GLN A 1139 45.37 -4.84 -21.85
C GLN A 1139 46.30 -4.97 -20.62
N SER A 1140 45.78 -5.36 -19.46
CA SER A 1140 46.58 -5.61 -18.25
C SER A 1140 47.58 -6.75 -18.46
N THR A 1141 47.17 -7.86 -19.10
CA THR A 1141 48.07 -8.98 -19.43
C THR A 1141 49.20 -8.55 -20.37
N VAL A 1142 48.86 -7.81 -21.43
CA VAL A 1142 49.83 -7.32 -22.43
C VAL A 1142 50.82 -6.34 -21.77
N GLN A 1143 50.36 -5.49 -20.87
CA GLN A 1143 51.23 -4.58 -20.13
C GLN A 1143 52.16 -5.34 -19.16
N ALA A 1144 51.67 -6.38 -18.50
CA ALA A 1144 52.50 -7.25 -17.66
C ALA A 1144 53.56 -7.98 -18.51
N LEU A 1145 53.20 -8.49 -19.68
CA LEU A 1145 54.12 -9.13 -20.62
C LEU A 1145 55.21 -8.15 -21.11
N LEU A 1146 54.84 -6.90 -21.44
CA LEU A 1146 55.80 -5.85 -21.78
C LEU A 1146 56.77 -5.53 -20.63
N SER A 1147 56.29 -5.60 -19.38
CA SER A 1147 57.12 -5.41 -18.20
C SER A 1147 58.11 -6.57 -18.00
N ALA A 1148 57.67 -7.81 -18.20
CA ALA A 1148 58.51 -9.00 -18.13
C ALA A 1148 59.58 -9.00 -19.25
N LEU A 1149 59.20 -8.64 -20.49
CA LEU A 1149 60.12 -8.43 -21.61
C LEU A 1149 61.11 -7.29 -21.39
N GLY A 1150 60.78 -6.32 -20.52
CA GLY A 1150 61.72 -5.28 -20.13
C GLY A 1150 62.87 -5.79 -19.25
N ARG A 1151 62.65 -6.86 -18.47
CA ARG A 1151 63.62 -7.32 -17.45
C ARG A 1151 64.96 -7.76 -18.03
N PRO A 1152 65.05 -8.56 -19.11
CA PRO A 1152 66.34 -8.91 -19.71
C PRO A 1152 67.18 -7.68 -20.06
N THR A 1153 66.57 -6.62 -20.61
CA THR A 1153 67.29 -5.38 -20.94
C THR A 1153 67.84 -4.67 -19.68
N THR A 1154 67.11 -4.71 -18.57
CA THR A 1154 67.59 -4.15 -17.29
C THR A 1154 68.74 -4.98 -16.71
N ILE A 1155 68.67 -6.31 -16.81
CA ILE A 1155 69.74 -7.21 -16.36
C ILE A 1155 70.99 -7.02 -17.23
N VAL A 1156 70.86 -6.89 -18.56
CA VAL A 1156 71.99 -6.59 -19.45
C VAL A 1156 72.65 -5.26 -19.04
N ALA A 1157 71.86 -4.22 -18.77
CA ALA A 1157 72.39 -2.95 -18.26
C ALA A 1157 73.13 -3.13 -16.91
N GLN A 1158 72.59 -3.93 -15.99
CA GLN A 1158 73.26 -4.23 -14.72
C GLN A 1158 74.55 -5.03 -14.90
N ILE A 1159 74.58 -6.03 -15.79
CA ILE A 1159 75.79 -6.79 -16.15
C ILE A 1159 76.85 -5.86 -16.70
N THR A 1160 76.50 -4.96 -17.63
CA THR A 1160 77.47 -4.02 -18.21
C THR A 1160 78.00 -3.04 -17.16
N ASN A 1161 77.16 -2.59 -16.22
CA ASN A 1161 77.57 -1.72 -15.12
C ASN A 1161 78.48 -2.45 -14.12
N ALA A 1162 78.15 -3.69 -13.72
CA ALA A 1162 78.99 -4.48 -12.83
C ALA A 1162 80.35 -4.82 -13.46
N LYS A 1163 80.39 -5.15 -14.76
CA LYS A 1163 81.64 -5.32 -15.52
C LYS A 1163 82.48 -4.03 -15.51
N ARG A 1164 81.86 -2.88 -15.82
CA ARG A 1164 82.54 -1.57 -15.78
C ARG A 1164 83.06 -1.22 -14.38
N GLU A 1165 82.34 -1.53 -13.32
CA GLU A 1165 82.76 -1.23 -11.95
C GLU A 1165 83.85 -2.20 -11.46
N ALA A 1166 83.83 -3.45 -11.91
CA ALA A 1166 84.94 -4.38 -11.74
C ALA A 1166 86.21 -3.87 -12.43
N ASP A 1167 86.10 -3.42 -13.69
CA ASP A 1167 87.21 -2.87 -14.47
C ASP A 1167 87.72 -1.55 -13.87
N ARG A 1168 86.84 -0.69 -13.35
CA ARG A 1168 87.23 0.55 -12.65
C ARG A 1168 87.97 0.23 -11.34
N SER A 1169 87.45 -0.72 -10.56
CA SER A 1169 88.09 -1.17 -9.31
C SER A 1169 89.47 -1.73 -9.62
N GLN A 1170 89.61 -2.52 -10.69
CA GLN A 1170 90.90 -3.07 -11.14
C GLN A 1170 91.84 -2.00 -11.73
N GLY A 1171 91.35 -1.07 -12.55
CA GLY A 1171 92.14 0.02 -13.11
C GLY A 1171 92.65 1.00 -12.04
N SER A 1172 91.95 1.10 -10.91
CA SER A 1172 92.38 1.88 -9.75
C SER A 1172 93.52 1.23 -8.95
N ILE A 1173 93.68 -0.11 -9.05
CA ILE A 1173 94.81 -0.86 -8.46
C ILE A 1173 96.13 -0.44 -9.13
N GLY A 1174 96.09 -0.16 -10.45
CA GLY A 1174 97.27 0.24 -11.23
C GLY A 1174 97.74 1.69 -11.06
N ARG A 1175 96.91 2.60 -10.50
CA ARG A 1175 97.24 4.04 -10.39
C ARG A 1175 97.81 4.48 -9.04
N SER A 1176 97.89 3.60 -8.04
CA SER A 1176 98.44 3.87 -6.71
C SER A 1176 99.99 3.79 -6.69
N SER A 1177 100.68 4.39 -7.66
CA SER A 1177 102.15 4.37 -7.71
C SER A 1177 102.75 5.69 -7.23
N ARG A 1178 103.63 5.58 -6.21
CA ARG A 1178 104.72 6.50 -5.80
C ARG A 1178 104.39 7.51 -4.70
N TRP A 1179 104.54 7.07 -3.45
CA TRP A 1179 105.10 7.89 -2.37
C TRP A 1179 106.42 7.25 -1.90
N PRO A 1180 107.52 8.01 -1.75
CA PRO A 1180 108.77 7.47 -1.24
C PRO A 1180 108.72 7.50 0.29
N LEU A 1181 108.74 6.32 0.93
CA LEU A 1181 109.04 6.00 2.35
C LEU A 1181 108.01 4.99 2.91
N GLY A 1182 108.42 3.72 3.03
CA GLY A 1182 107.61 2.54 3.37
C GLY A 1182 107.18 2.40 4.83
N LEU A 1183 106.46 3.39 5.38
CA LEU A 1183 105.91 3.36 6.74
C LEU A 1183 104.42 2.94 6.82
N LEU A 1184 103.76 2.65 5.69
CA LEU A 1184 102.33 2.29 5.58
C LEU A 1184 102.07 1.10 4.62
N ASP A 1185 103.01 0.17 4.51
CA ASP A 1185 102.91 -0.92 3.52
C ASP A 1185 101.83 -1.98 3.84
N ASP A 1186 101.66 -2.34 5.12
CA ASP A 1186 100.64 -3.32 5.55
C ASP A 1186 99.21 -2.80 5.36
N THR A 1187 98.96 -1.51 5.62
CA THR A 1187 97.65 -0.89 5.40
C THR A 1187 97.35 -0.75 3.91
N ARG A 1188 98.36 -0.52 3.07
CA ARG A 1188 98.25 -0.50 1.60
C ARG A 1188 97.93 -1.87 1.02
N GLN A 1189 98.60 -2.92 1.48
CA GLN A 1189 98.35 -4.29 1.03
C GLN A 1189 96.92 -4.71 1.38
N ARG A 1190 96.45 -4.43 2.61
CA ARG A 1190 95.04 -4.65 2.98
C ARG A 1190 94.06 -3.89 2.09
N LEU A 1191 94.34 -2.63 1.76
CA LEU A 1191 93.46 -1.80 0.92
C LEU A 1191 93.46 -2.26 -0.55
N GLN A 1192 94.57 -2.82 -1.02
CA GLN A 1192 94.69 -3.42 -2.36
C GLN A 1192 93.99 -4.77 -2.43
N GLU A 1193 94.15 -5.63 -1.41
CA GLU A 1193 93.40 -6.87 -1.25
C GLU A 1193 91.89 -6.60 -1.11
N GLU A 1194 91.48 -5.56 -0.37
CA GLU A 1194 90.07 -5.16 -0.28
C GLU A 1194 89.51 -4.71 -1.64
N LYS A 1195 90.28 -3.95 -2.42
CA LYS A 1195 89.88 -3.53 -3.78
C LYS A 1195 89.85 -4.69 -4.76
N GLU A 1196 90.78 -5.62 -4.67
CA GLU A 1196 90.81 -6.84 -5.48
C GLU A 1196 89.64 -7.76 -5.12
N LYS A 1197 89.39 -7.97 -3.83
CA LYS A 1197 88.18 -8.66 -3.34
C LYS A 1197 86.91 -7.96 -3.83
N LYS A 1198 86.87 -6.64 -3.85
CA LYS A 1198 85.74 -5.87 -4.38
C LYS A 1198 85.57 -6.06 -5.89
N ALA A 1199 86.66 -6.03 -6.66
CA ALA A 1199 86.63 -6.29 -8.10
C ALA A 1199 86.20 -7.73 -8.40
N GLN A 1200 86.65 -8.70 -7.61
CA GLN A 1200 86.26 -10.11 -7.73
C GLN A 1200 84.78 -10.32 -7.39
N LYS A 1201 84.28 -9.69 -6.32
CA LYS A 1201 82.84 -9.66 -6.00
C LYS A 1201 82.00 -9.11 -7.16
N TRP A 1202 82.38 -7.98 -7.75
CA TRP A 1202 81.67 -7.43 -8.91
C TRP A 1202 81.70 -8.36 -10.13
N ARG A 1203 82.78 -9.12 -10.35
CA ARG A 1203 82.83 -10.13 -11.43
C ARG A 1203 81.95 -11.33 -11.12
N GLU A 1204 81.92 -11.80 -9.87
CA GLU A 1204 81.03 -12.87 -9.43
C GLU A 1204 79.56 -12.45 -9.56
N GLU A 1205 79.23 -11.21 -9.19
CA GLU A 1205 77.90 -10.62 -9.39
C GLU A 1205 77.55 -10.50 -10.88
N ALA A 1206 78.48 -10.04 -11.73
CA ALA A 1206 78.26 -10.00 -13.18
C ALA A 1206 78.07 -11.39 -13.80
N SER A 1207 78.79 -12.40 -13.31
CA SER A 1207 78.65 -13.79 -13.73
C SER A 1207 77.30 -14.37 -13.30
N TYR A 1208 76.89 -14.13 -12.05
CA TYR A 1208 75.58 -14.51 -11.55
C TYR A 1208 74.45 -13.86 -12.36
N MET A 1209 74.51 -12.54 -12.58
CA MET A 1209 73.52 -11.84 -13.39
C MET A 1209 73.48 -12.36 -14.84
N ALA A 1210 74.60 -12.82 -15.40
CA ALA A 1210 74.62 -13.45 -16.71
C ALA A 1210 73.96 -14.84 -16.72
N ARG A 1211 74.00 -15.59 -15.61
CA ARG A 1211 73.23 -16.86 -15.46
C ARG A 1211 71.74 -16.56 -15.30
N GLU A 1212 71.40 -15.56 -14.49
CA GLU A 1212 70.03 -15.07 -14.33
C GLU A 1212 69.46 -14.55 -15.65
N LEU A 1213 70.27 -13.90 -16.49
CA LEU A 1213 69.87 -13.49 -17.84
C LEU A 1213 69.48 -14.70 -18.71
N ARG A 1214 70.22 -15.82 -18.64
CA ARG A 1214 69.89 -17.04 -19.40
C ARG A 1214 68.55 -17.62 -18.95
N TYR A 1215 68.36 -17.72 -17.64
CA TYR A 1215 67.12 -18.19 -17.03
C TYR A 1215 65.92 -17.31 -17.43
N THR A 1216 66.06 -16.00 -17.29
CA THR A 1216 65.00 -15.04 -17.63
C THR A 1216 64.68 -15.04 -19.11
N GLN A 1217 65.69 -15.13 -20.01
CA GLN A 1217 65.47 -15.23 -21.45
C GLN A 1217 64.67 -16.49 -21.81
N GLN A 1218 65.06 -17.67 -21.30
CA GLN A 1218 64.36 -18.92 -21.58
C GLN A 1218 62.91 -18.90 -21.06
N THR A 1219 62.72 -18.38 -19.85
CA THR A 1219 61.38 -18.28 -19.25
C THR A 1219 60.50 -17.33 -20.04
N VAL A 1220 60.97 -16.11 -20.33
CA VAL A 1220 60.19 -15.11 -21.09
C VAL A 1220 59.86 -15.61 -22.50
N ALA A 1221 60.76 -16.34 -23.16
CA ALA A 1221 60.49 -16.95 -24.45
C ALA A 1221 59.40 -18.04 -24.37
N ALA A 1222 59.45 -18.90 -23.34
CA ALA A 1222 58.43 -19.92 -23.11
C ALA A 1222 57.07 -19.31 -22.78
N GLU A 1223 57.03 -18.26 -21.95
CA GLU A 1223 55.82 -17.52 -21.61
C GLU A 1223 55.21 -16.81 -22.81
N MET A 1224 56.03 -16.28 -23.72
CA MET A 1224 55.55 -15.67 -24.96
C MET A 1224 54.92 -16.70 -25.89
N ALA A 1225 55.54 -17.87 -26.04
CA ALA A 1225 54.98 -18.97 -26.81
C ALA A 1225 53.66 -19.47 -26.18
N GLY A 1226 53.62 -19.60 -24.86
CA GLY A 1226 52.41 -19.95 -24.12
C GLY A 1226 51.31 -18.91 -24.29
N TRP A 1227 51.64 -17.62 -24.23
CA TRP A 1227 50.69 -16.52 -24.46
C TRP A 1227 50.14 -16.53 -25.90
N GLN A 1228 50.95 -16.84 -26.91
CA GLN A 1228 50.47 -17.01 -28.29
C GLN A 1228 49.50 -18.19 -28.42
N ASN A 1229 49.86 -19.35 -27.86
CA ASN A 1229 48.98 -20.53 -27.86
C ASN A 1229 47.65 -20.27 -27.14
N MET A 1230 47.66 -19.47 -26.06
CA MET A 1230 46.43 -19.07 -25.36
C MET A 1230 45.47 -18.31 -26.28
N HIS A 1231 45.99 -17.46 -27.20
CA HIS A 1231 45.16 -16.76 -28.18
C HIS A 1231 44.57 -17.75 -29.20
N ASP A 1232 45.37 -18.68 -29.73
CA ASP A 1232 44.91 -19.67 -30.71
C ASP A 1232 43.79 -20.56 -30.13
N THR A 1233 43.89 -20.95 -28.85
CA THR A 1233 42.83 -21.73 -28.17
C THR A 1233 41.57 -20.92 -27.83
N MET A 1234 41.67 -19.58 -27.73
CA MET A 1234 40.50 -18.72 -27.52
C MET A 1234 39.68 -18.54 -28.81
N ASP A 1235 40.31 -18.60 -29.98
CA ASP A 1235 39.63 -18.56 -31.28
C ASP A 1235 38.85 -19.87 -31.57
N GLU A 1236 39.36 -21.04 -31.13
CA GLU A 1236 38.65 -22.33 -31.29
C GLU A 1236 37.39 -22.42 -30.41
N ILE A 1237 37.41 -21.87 -29.20
CA ILE A 1237 36.25 -21.86 -28.30
C ILE A 1237 35.13 -20.92 -28.81
N GLY A 1238 35.49 -19.87 -29.56
CA GLY A 1238 34.52 -19.00 -30.23
C GLY A 1238 33.90 -19.60 -31.50
N GLY A 1239 34.55 -20.60 -32.12
CA GLY A 1239 34.06 -21.28 -33.32
C GLY A 1239 33.08 -22.42 -33.06
N ASP A 1240 33.11 -23.03 -31.87
CA ASP A 1240 32.27 -24.19 -31.53
C ASP A 1240 30.90 -23.83 -30.90
N GLU A 1241 30.65 -22.56 -30.55
CA GLU A 1241 29.31 -22.10 -30.17
C GLU A 1241 28.34 -21.95 -31.37
N GLU A 1242 28.84 -21.81 -32.61
CA GLU A 1242 27.98 -21.81 -33.82
C GLU A 1242 27.59 -23.22 -34.30
N SER A 1243 28.26 -24.29 -33.84
CA SER A 1243 28.09 -25.64 -34.38
C SER A 1243 27.09 -26.52 -33.60
N THR A 1244 26.60 -26.09 -32.43
CA THR A 1244 25.67 -26.88 -31.60
C THR A 1244 24.26 -26.30 -31.43
N GLN A 1245 23.95 -25.16 -32.05
CA GLN A 1245 22.58 -24.61 -32.18
C GLN A 1245 22.23 -24.23 -33.62
N SER A 1246 22.34 -25.16 -34.57
CA SER A 1246 21.84 -24.93 -35.93
C SER A 1246 21.16 -26.14 -36.54
N ASP A 1247 20.11 -26.61 -35.85
CA ASP A 1247 19.04 -27.36 -36.50
C ASP A 1247 17.69 -26.67 -36.21
N THR A 1248 17.56 -25.43 -36.68
CA THR A 1248 16.31 -24.86 -37.26
C THR A 1248 16.48 -23.39 -37.68
N SER A 1249 16.21 -23.13 -38.96
CA SER A 1249 15.99 -21.82 -39.60
C SER A 1249 17.22 -20.97 -39.95
N LYS A 1250 17.78 -21.26 -41.14
CA LYS A 1250 18.51 -20.29 -41.96
C LYS A 1250 17.62 -19.09 -42.27
N ARG A 1251 17.94 -17.89 -41.77
CA ARG A 1251 17.70 -16.63 -42.49
C ARG A 1251 18.84 -15.66 -42.23
N THR A 1252 19.48 -15.30 -43.34
CA THR A 1252 20.65 -14.44 -43.53
C THR A 1252 20.39 -12.98 -43.15
N GLY A 1253 21.31 -12.39 -42.39
CA GLY A 1253 21.54 -10.95 -42.26
C GLY A 1253 22.86 -10.71 -41.51
N PRO A 1254 23.77 -9.83 -41.98
CA PRO A 1254 25.10 -9.72 -41.41
C PRO A 1254 25.05 -8.93 -40.10
N SER A 1255 25.51 -9.54 -39.01
CA SER A 1255 25.75 -8.89 -37.71
C SER A 1255 27.15 -8.30 -37.65
N PHE A 1256 27.25 -7.07 -37.17
CA PHE A 1256 28.48 -6.36 -36.80
C PHE A 1256 28.70 -6.41 -35.29
#